data_AF-A0A525I5L8-F1
#
_entry.id   AF-A0A525I5L8-F1
#
_cell.length_a   1.000
_cell.length_b   1.000
_cell.length_c   1.000
_cell.angle_alpha   90.00
_cell.angle_beta   90.00
_cell.angle_gamma   90.00
#
_symmetry.space_group_name_H-M   'P 1'
#
loop_
_entity.id
_entity.type
_entity.pdbx_description
1 polymer ?
#
loop_
_entity_poly.entity_id
_entity_poly.type
_entity_poly.pdbx_seq_one_letter_code
_entity_poly.pdbx_strand_id
1 'polypeptide(L)'
;MIFEDPTARRGRFVGIAGVALIAAALATAGLIVVSVLAVPGLPALPPALQEVSDDADVAIEKLGGLPDAVAPPVQPAAVPSVSAPAMAAQAAEPPVAAKSLGGPGFLNAAFVLQDNPQSVASLRAHLANLQIVFPDWLSFGDASGALAVNVDRNLVGELHAAGVKVLARVTNINAEGAWFEDGLGAFLRNARSAALFRDHLLTALTDAGADGVNIDVETLHPEDESAYVDWLKQLTDTLHARGFQVTVDLPMSNKAYDYEAIGRLADAVVLMAYDEHWSTSGPGPIASRPWFEKGLDQATQRIPADKLIAGIGAYSFDWTQGATTAESLSFDEAVALAAQHQARIDAGGEDVNSHFHYVDEDGKAHDVWMLDAISGWNEYLYARRAGLRGAALWRTGVEEPQLWSFYGAAAANEFDPQRLSRTLGAETVRLEGDGELLRVREGLHDGRRNIVVANGYIDSALHETLPGSFKVQRFGDRADKKIALTFDDGPDPTWTPQILKVLAKYNAPATFFLIGEMVQRFPDLARAEVEAGHLVGNHTYSHPDLRTISKERLWAELSAAQRQIEAATGRSTLLFRPPYDTDSAPTTAAQLEPLQDVDRMGYVVVGADVDPADYDRPGASAIYAEVMKELTAGDGRIILLHDAGGMRNQTVDALDRLIPALRDAGYEIVPLSDILEVPAATLNPEISPREGMLSTGARIMSWASTYGSGVMVFSFAIMTTVAILRILFLGVLVARQSRRHPKEDLSAFEPPVCVLIPAFNEERVISRTIEAALASDYKAMRILVIDDGSTDETASVVEGWAARDPRVSLLRQRNAGKASALNRAVRAAEEEILITIDADTLILRETVSNLVRPLADPAIDAVCGNVQVGNISNLLTSFQSVEYVTSQNYDRRAFDSLNCIMVVPGATGAWRRSTLLEVGAYSGDTLTEDADLTLTILRAGGRITYAPMAKSITEAPENIRALFRQRFRWCYGTLQCMWKHRGCFGKGALGWIGLPNVAVFQLMFPLFSPIGTVVLAFMLLRQDYEPVVVGYLTFLALDLTASLVAFWLDRRPLREVRVVIIQRFLYRPFLYVVTFAVVLAALRGARQGWNKLARTGAVDVARLEMGMEAPAE
;
A
#
# COMPACT_ATOMS: atom_id res chain seq x y z
N MET A 1 -13.47 35.24 -41.30
CA MET A 1 -14.24 34.93 -40.06
C MET A 1 -13.41 35.25 -38.82
N ILE A 2 -14.06 35.45 -37.67
CA ILE A 2 -13.37 35.71 -36.40
C ILE A 2 -12.51 34.48 -36.02
N PHE A 3 -11.28 34.74 -35.57
CA PHE A 3 -10.18 33.80 -35.29
C PHE A 3 -9.48 33.13 -36.47
N GLU A 4 -10.03 33.16 -37.68
CA GLU A 4 -9.45 32.50 -38.87
C GLU A 4 -8.00 32.96 -39.13
N ASP A 5 -7.07 32.01 -39.22
CA ASP A 5 -5.68 32.25 -39.66
C ASP A 5 -5.45 31.64 -41.05
N PRO A 6 -5.61 32.42 -42.13
CA PRO A 6 -5.37 31.91 -43.48
C PRO A 6 -3.90 31.51 -43.72
N THR A 7 -2.96 31.97 -42.87
CA THR A 7 -1.53 31.65 -42.99
C THR A 7 -1.11 30.39 -42.25
N ALA A 8 -2.01 29.83 -41.42
CA ALA A 8 -1.76 28.71 -40.51
C ALA A 8 -0.56 28.88 -39.53
N ARG A 9 -0.03 30.10 -39.37
CA ARG A 9 1.13 30.38 -38.50
C ARG A 9 0.80 30.16 -37.03
N ARG A 10 -0.38 30.61 -36.57
CA ARG A 10 -0.85 30.37 -35.20
C ARG A 10 -0.99 28.88 -34.89
N GLY A 11 -1.52 28.11 -35.84
CA GLY A 11 -1.64 26.65 -35.70
C GLY A 11 -0.30 25.96 -35.45
N ARG A 12 0.75 26.34 -36.20
CA ARG A 12 2.12 25.81 -36.00
C ARG A 12 2.71 26.23 -34.66
N PHE A 13 2.58 27.49 -34.29
CA PHE A 13 3.10 28.00 -33.01
C PHE A 13 2.45 27.29 -31.82
N VAL A 14 1.11 27.17 -31.81
CA VAL A 14 0.37 26.47 -30.75
C VAL A 14 0.76 24.99 -30.70
N GLY A 15 1.00 24.36 -31.85
CA GLY A 15 1.52 22.99 -31.93
C GLY A 15 2.89 22.85 -31.26
N ILE A 16 3.84 23.72 -31.63
CA ILE A 16 5.21 23.71 -31.07
C ILE A 16 5.20 24.01 -29.57
N ALA A 17 4.47 25.04 -29.14
CA ALA A 17 4.33 25.39 -27.73
C ALA A 17 3.69 24.26 -26.91
N GLY A 18 2.68 23.58 -27.46
CA GLY A 18 2.06 22.43 -26.82
C GLY A 18 3.02 21.26 -26.66
N VAL A 19 3.80 20.93 -27.70
CA VAL A 19 4.84 19.88 -27.61
C VAL A 19 5.92 20.26 -26.60
N ALA A 20 6.36 21.52 -26.58
CA ALA A 20 7.36 22.00 -25.62
C ALA A 20 6.86 21.91 -24.17
N LEU A 21 5.60 22.27 -23.91
CA LEU A 21 4.98 22.14 -22.58
C LEU A 21 4.87 20.69 -22.14
N ILE A 22 4.43 19.78 -23.02
CA ILE A 22 4.35 18.35 -22.72
C ILE A 22 5.75 17.78 -22.45
N ALA A 23 6.74 18.14 -23.28
CA ALA A 23 8.12 17.71 -23.08
C ALA A 23 8.69 18.21 -21.75
N ALA A 24 8.43 19.47 -21.37
CA ALA A 24 8.86 20.02 -20.09
C ALA A 24 8.20 19.31 -18.89
N ALA A 25 6.91 19.02 -18.98
CA ALA A 25 6.19 18.26 -17.95
C ALA A 25 6.72 16.83 -17.81
N LEU A 26 6.94 16.13 -18.93
CA LEU A 26 7.53 14.79 -18.93
C LEU A 26 8.97 14.79 -18.42
N ALA A 27 9.77 15.80 -18.76
CA ALA A 27 11.14 15.94 -18.23
C ALA A 27 11.14 16.17 -16.71
N THR A 28 10.21 16.97 -16.20
CA THR A 28 10.06 17.22 -14.76
C THR A 28 9.60 15.97 -14.01
N ALA A 29 8.60 15.26 -14.55
CA ALA A 29 8.15 13.98 -13.99
C ALA A 29 9.26 12.93 -14.04
N GLY A 30 10.01 12.86 -15.14
CA GLY A 30 11.16 11.98 -15.29
C GLY A 30 12.26 12.29 -14.26
N LEU A 31 12.56 13.57 -14.02
CA LEU A 31 13.52 13.99 -12.99
C LEU A 31 13.08 13.51 -11.60
N ILE A 32 11.81 13.71 -11.25
CA ILE A 32 11.23 13.24 -9.97
C ILE A 32 11.37 11.72 -9.81
N VAL A 33 11.02 10.96 -10.85
CA VAL A 33 11.09 9.49 -10.82
C VAL A 33 12.54 9.01 -10.69
N VAL A 34 13.46 9.60 -11.46
CA VAL A 34 14.88 9.27 -11.39
C VAL A 34 15.47 9.62 -10.03
N SER A 35 15.02 10.71 -9.38
CA SER A 35 15.43 11.03 -8.02
C SER A 35 15.11 9.91 -7.04
N VAL A 36 13.90 9.34 -7.11
CA VAL A 36 13.43 8.29 -6.19
C VAL A 36 14.07 6.93 -6.49
N LEU A 37 14.22 6.59 -7.76
CA LEU A 37 14.68 5.27 -8.18
C LEU A 37 16.20 5.14 -8.34
N ALA A 38 16.96 6.23 -8.25
CA ALA A 38 18.42 6.14 -8.34
C ALA A 38 19.02 5.73 -6.98
N VAL A 39 19.84 4.68 -6.97
CA VAL A 39 20.65 4.31 -5.79
C VAL A 39 21.49 5.52 -5.37
N PRO A 40 21.44 5.93 -4.09
CA PRO A 40 22.33 6.95 -3.55
C PRO A 40 23.79 6.56 -3.75
N GLY A 41 24.58 7.46 -4.31
CA GLY A 41 26.03 7.28 -4.37
C GLY A 41 26.65 7.63 -3.02
N LEU A 42 26.55 6.74 -2.03
CA LEU A 42 27.20 6.93 -0.73
C LEU A 42 28.72 6.73 -0.87
N PRO A 43 29.55 7.52 -0.17
CA PRO A 43 30.99 7.29 -0.14
C PRO A 43 31.29 5.93 0.50
N ALA A 44 32.43 5.34 0.12
CA ALA A 44 32.92 4.14 0.79
C ALA A 44 33.10 4.41 2.30
N LEU A 45 32.77 3.42 3.11
CA LEU A 45 32.97 3.50 4.55
C LEU A 45 34.45 3.73 4.87
N PRO A 46 34.78 4.44 5.96
CA PRO A 46 36.17 4.59 6.41
C PRO A 46 36.81 3.24 6.72
N PRO A 47 38.13 3.09 6.58
CA PRO A 47 38.86 1.88 6.96
C PRO A 47 38.55 1.43 8.39
N ALA A 48 38.42 2.36 9.33
CA ALA A 48 38.04 2.08 10.73
C ALA A 48 36.66 1.40 10.88
N LEU A 49 35.77 1.56 9.90
CA LEU A 49 34.44 0.93 9.82
C LEU A 49 34.40 -0.22 8.79
N GLN A 50 35.49 -0.40 8.02
CA GLN A 50 35.67 -1.49 7.06
C GLN A 50 36.42 -2.68 7.68
N GLU A 51 37.52 -2.44 8.41
CA GLU A 51 38.50 -3.43 8.92
C GLU A 51 38.40 -3.65 10.43
N VAL A 52 37.85 -4.81 10.82
CA VAL A 52 38.35 -5.61 11.95
C VAL A 52 38.53 -7.02 11.38
N SER A 53 39.73 -7.25 10.83
CA SER A 53 40.38 -8.45 10.26
C SER A 53 39.57 -9.47 9.43
N ASP A 54 39.62 -9.31 8.11
CA ASP A 54 39.57 -10.42 7.14
C ASP A 54 41.02 -10.75 6.75
N ASP A 55 41.68 -11.67 7.47
CA ASP A 55 42.92 -12.31 7.01
C ASP A 55 42.59 -13.68 6.42
N ALA A 56 41.88 -13.74 5.29
CA ALA A 56 41.77 -14.96 4.48
C ALA A 56 41.23 -14.74 3.04
N ASP A 57 41.67 -13.68 2.34
CA ASP A 57 41.44 -13.57 0.90
C ASP A 57 42.74 -13.83 0.12
N VAL A 58 43.12 -15.11 0.01
CA VAL A 58 44.14 -15.57 -0.95
C VAL A 58 43.63 -16.78 -1.73
N ALA A 59 43.36 -16.51 -3.01
CA ALA A 59 43.45 -17.41 -4.15
C ALA A 59 42.48 -18.60 -4.26
N ILE A 60 41.34 -18.35 -4.93
CA ILE A 60 40.70 -19.32 -5.80
C ILE A 60 41.65 -19.58 -6.99
N GLU A 61 42.59 -20.51 -6.86
CA GLU A 61 43.21 -21.16 -8.02
C GLU A 61 43.82 -22.54 -7.67
N LYS A 62 43.34 -23.57 -8.37
CA LYS A 62 43.91 -24.93 -8.55
C LYS A 62 43.76 -25.94 -7.41
N LEU A 63 42.69 -26.73 -7.50
CA LEU A 63 42.73 -28.16 -7.19
C LEU A 63 42.44 -28.97 -8.46
N GLY A 64 43.43 -29.04 -9.34
CA GLY A 64 43.52 -30.03 -10.40
C GLY A 64 44.84 -30.77 -10.25
N GLY A 65 44.82 -32.01 -9.75
CA GLY A 65 46.04 -32.79 -9.60
C GLY A 65 45.97 -34.14 -8.86
N LEU A 66 45.18 -35.10 -9.37
CA LEU A 66 45.43 -36.59 -9.43
C LEU A 66 45.61 -37.43 -8.13
N PRO A 67 45.48 -38.79 -8.17
CA PRO A 67 45.15 -39.68 -9.30
C PRO A 67 43.92 -40.61 -9.10
N ASP A 68 43.41 -41.07 -10.24
CA ASP A 68 42.38 -42.08 -10.44
C ASP A 68 42.65 -43.43 -9.73
N ALA A 69 41.61 -43.97 -9.08
CA ALA A 69 41.42 -45.41 -8.94
C ALA A 69 39.93 -45.75 -9.13
N VAL A 70 39.69 -46.56 -10.16
CA VAL A 70 38.40 -46.91 -10.77
C VAL A 70 37.64 -47.97 -9.98
N ALA A 71 36.31 -47.83 -9.89
CA ALA A 71 35.38 -48.96 -9.87
C ALA A 71 34.16 -48.65 -10.77
N PRO A 72 33.68 -49.58 -11.62
CA PRO A 72 32.74 -49.29 -12.69
C PRO A 72 31.27 -49.25 -12.23
N PRO A 73 30.38 -48.55 -12.96
CA PRO A 73 28.95 -48.47 -12.65
C PRO A 73 28.21 -49.75 -13.06
N VAL A 74 27.46 -50.34 -12.13
CA VAL A 74 26.54 -51.46 -12.41
C VAL A 74 25.20 -50.92 -12.89
N GLN A 75 24.74 -51.44 -14.04
CA GLN A 75 23.44 -51.12 -14.66
C GLN A 75 22.25 -51.59 -13.79
N PRO A 76 21.12 -50.85 -13.79
CA PRO A 76 19.93 -51.22 -13.04
C PRO A 76 19.22 -52.43 -13.67
N ALA A 77 19.03 -53.49 -12.86
CA ALA A 77 18.24 -54.65 -13.23
C ALA A 77 16.73 -54.40 -12.99
N ALA A 78 15.92 -54.98 -13.89
CA ALA A 78 14.49 -54.78 -14.01
C ALA A 78 13.65 -55.24 -12.81
N VAL A 79 12.60 -54.45 -12.56
CA VAL A 79 11.51 -54.69 -11.60
C VAL A 79 10.69 -55.94 -11.98
N PRO A 80 10.38 -56.85 -11.04
CA PRO A 80 9.21 -57.70 -11.14
C PRO A 80 8.06 -57.12 -10.31
N SER A 81 6.95 -56.86 -11.00
CA SER A 81 5.63 -56.58 -10.42
C SER A 81 5.13 -57.78 -9.60
N VAL A 82 4.70 -57.56 -8.36
CA VAL A 82 3.80 -58.50 -7.65
C VAL A 82 2.68 -57.73 -6.96
N SER A 83 1.47 -58.17 -7.31
CA SER A 83 0.14 -57.73 -6.93
C SER A 83 -0.16 -57.78 -5.43
N ALA A 84 -0.93 -56.78 -4.98
CA ALA A 84 -1.63 -56.75 -3.70
C ALA A 84 -2.61 -57.92 -3.50
N PRO A 85 -2.89 -58.31 -2.25
CA PRO A 85 -4.19 -58.81 -1.88
C PRO A 85 -4.86 -57.97 -0.77
N ALA A 86 -6.04 -57.49 -1.13
CA ALA A 86 -7.31 -57.50 -0.39
C ALA A 86 -7.37 -57.01 1.07
N MET A 87 -8.12 -55.92 1.22
CA MET A 87 -8.86 -55.51 2.41
C MET A 87 -9.66 -56.66 3.05
N ALA A 88 -9.64 -56.71 4.39
CA ALA A 88 -10.76 -57.17 5.18
C ALA A 88 -11.08 -56.11 6.23
N ALA A 89 -12.23 -55.45 6.07
CA ALA A 89 -12.83 -54.59 7.07
C ALA A 89 -13.67 -55.43 8.03
N GLN A 90 -13.52 -55.21 9.34
CA GLN A 90 -14.52 -55.56 10.35
C GLN A 90 -14.61 -54.44 11.37
N ALA A 91 -15.84 -54.06 11.70
CA ALA A 91 -16.21 -52.90 12.51
C ALA A 91 -16.81 -53.30 13.87
N ALA A 92 -16.75 -52.36 14.83
CA ALA A 92 -17.46 -52.21 16.11
C ALA A 92 -17.03 -53.15 17.28
N GLU A 93 -16.90 -52.75 18.55
CA GLU A 93 -17.28 -51.57 19.37
C GLU A 93 -16.48 -51.57 20.73
N PRO A 94 -16.54 -50.55 21.62
CA PRO A 94 -15.53 -50.23 22.65
C PRO A 94 -15.65 -51.03 23.98
N PRO A 95 -14.60 -51.08 24.83
CA PRO A 95 -14.62 -50.25 26.04
C PRO A 95 -13.24 -49.78 26.60
N VAL A 96 -13.33 -48.64 27.29
CA VAL A 96 -12.44 -47.99 28.27
C VAL A 96 -11.36 -48.86 28.94
N ALA A 97 -10.09 -48.50 28.72
CA ALA A 97 -8.95 -48.74 29.62
C ALA A 97 -7.86 -47.69 29.34
N ALA A 98 -7.05 -47.35 30.35
CA ALA A 98 -6.06 -46.27 30.38
C ALA A 98 -5.32 -46.02 29.04
N LYS A 99 -5.34 -44.77 28.55
CA LYS A 99 -4.63 -44.39 27.32
C LYS A 99 -3.12 -44.41 27.60
N SER A 100 -2.45 -45.44 27.09
CA SER A 100 -1.01 -45.35 26.81
C SER A 100 -0.73 -44.10 25.95
N LEU A 101 0.54 -43.75 25.74
CA LEU A 101 0.94 -42.85 24.65
C LEU A 101 0.42 -43.31 23.25
N GLY A 102 -0.29 -44.45 23.14
CA GLY A 102 -0.81 -45.11 21.95
C GLY A 102 -2.06 -44.49 21.30
N GLY A 103 -1.83 -43.45 20.50
CA GLY A 103 -2.54 -43.27 19.23
C GLY A 103 -1.81 -44.01 18.09
N PRO A 104 -2.48 -44.34 16.97
CA PRO A 104 -1.81 -44.92 15.80
C PRO A 104 -0.82 -43.91 15.20
N GLY A 105 0.44 -44.31 15.00
CA GLY A 105 1.47 -43.48 14.36
C GLY A 105 2.80 -43.43 15.12
N PHE A 106 3.86 -43.01 14.43
CA PHE A 106 5.21 -42.83 14.97
C PHE A 106 5.30 -41.47 15.68
N LEU A 107 5.73 -41.44 16.95
CA LEU A 107 5.84 -40.20 17.72
C LEU A 107 7.13 -39.45 17.41
N ASN A 108 7.05 -38.13 17.39
CA ASN A 108 8.18 -37.22 17.26
C ASN A 108 8.17 -36.31 18.46
N ALA A 109 9.27 -36.33 19.20
CA ALA A 109 9.48 -35.53 20.37
C ALA A 109 10.73 -34.66 20.22
N ALA A 110 10.85 -33.60 21.00
CA ALA A 110 12.08 -32.81 21.03
C ALA A 110 12.34 -32.27 22.43
N PHE A 111 13.61 -32.18 22.79
CA PHE A 111 14.07 -31.51 23.99
C PHE A 111 14.32 -30.02 23.68
N VAL A 112 13.83 -29.14 24.55
CA VAL A 112 13.98 -27.68 24.42
C VAL A 112 14.65 -27.10 25.65
N LEU A 113 15.66 -26.26 25.43
CA LEU A 113 16.29 -25.47 26.47
C LEU A 113 15.68 -24.08 26.51
N GLN A 114 14.90 -23.79 27.55
CA GLN A 114 14.19 -22.52 27.66
C GLN A 114 15.14 -21.31 27.72
N ASP A 115 16.31 -21.47 28.36
CA ASP A 115 17.27 -20.39 28.52
C ASP A 115 18.10 -20.13 27.25
N ASN A 116 17.86 -20.89 26.17
CA ASN A 116 18.47 -20.68 24.86
C ASN A 116 17.42 -20.14 23.85
N PRO A 117 17.52 -18.86 23.43
CA PRO A 117 16.59 -18.26 22.47
C PRO A 117 16.50 -18.99 21.12
N GLN A 118 17.61 -19.56 20.62
CA GLN A 118 17.63 -20.32 19.38
C GLN A 118 16.85 -21.65 19.52
N SER A 119 16.93 -22.27 20.71
CA SER A 119 16.18 -23.49 21.03
C SER A 119 14.68 -23.27 21.01
N VAL A 120 14.21 -22.16 21.57
CA VAL A 120 12.80 -21.77 21.57
C VAL A 120 12.34 -21.30 20.19
N ALA A 121 13.18 -20.58 19.44
CA ALA A 121 12.88 -20.15 18.08
C ALA A 121 12.71 -21.33 17.11
N SER A 122 13.64 -22.29 17.13
CA SER A 122 13.54 -23.53 16.35
C SER A 122 12.28 -24.32 16.72
N LEU A 123 12.00 -24.48 18.03
CA LEU A 123 10.79 -25.15 18.49
C LEU A 123 9.52 -24.51 17.89
N ARG A 124 9.40 -23.18 17.97
CA ARG A 124 8.25 -22.44 17.44
C ARG A 124 8.09 -22.58 15.92
N ALA A 125 9.20 -22.60 15.18
CA ALA A 125 9.20 -22.79 13.73
C ALA A 125 8.71 -24.20 13.31
N HIS A 126 8.84 -25.19 14.19
CA HIS A 126 8.63 -26.61 13.86
C HIS A 126 7.57 -27.33 14.71
N LEU A 127 6.69 -26.59 15.40
CA LEU A 127 5.62 -27.17 16.23
C LEU A 127 4.73 -28.17 15.50
N ALA A 128 4.47 -27.95 14.22
CA ALA A 128 3.63 -28.84 13.40
C ALA A 128 4.23 -30.25 13.21
N ASN A 129 5.54 -30.40 13.43
CA ASN A 129 6.25 -31.67 13.27
C ASN A 129 6.26 -32.51 14.56
N LEU A 130 5.89 -31.92 15.70
CA LEU A 130 6.07 -32.54 17.02
C LEU A 130 4.73 -32.98 17.62
N GLN A 131 4.77 -34.04 18.44
CA GLN A 131 3.64 -34.47 19.26
C GLN A 131 3.93 -34.34 20.76
N ILE A 132 5.21 -34.31 21.14
CA ILE A 132 5.67 -34.19 22.52
C ILE A 132 6.85 -33.21 22.57
N VAL A 133 6.91 -32.39 23.60
CA VAL A 133 8.08 -31.57 23.92
C VAL A 133 8.51 -31.85 25.36
N PHE A 134 9.81 -31.97 25.54
CA PHE A 134 10.48 -32.18 26.83
C PHE A 134 11.21 -30.89 27.23
N PRO A 135 10.53 -29.91 27.87
CA PRO A 135 11.18 -28.70 28.29
C PRO A 135 12.01 -28.92 29.55
N ASP A 136 13.22 -28.35 29.56
CA ASP A 136 14.17 -28.44 30.68
C ASP A 136 13.76 -27.49 31.82
N TRP A 137 12.80 -27.91 32.65
CA TRP A 137 12.16 -27.05 33.65
C TRP A 137 12.45 -27.42 35.09
N LEU A 138 12.76 -28.68 35.34
CA LEU A 138 12.79 -29.24 36.68
C LEU A 138 14.16 -29.86 36.96
N SER A 139 14.68 -29.65 38.15
CA SER A 139 15.90 -30.33 38.58
C SER A 139 15.90 -30.66 40.07
N PHE A 140 16.71 -31.66 40.43
CA PHE A 140 16.92 -32.04 41.82
C PHE A 140 17.63 -30.90 42.56
N GLY A 141 17.01 -30.39 43.64
CA GLY A 141 17.57 -29.30 44.44
C GLY A 141 18.62 -29.79 45.42
N ASP A 142 18.24 -30.71 46.32
CA ASP A 142 19.13 -31.31 47.32
C ASP A 142 18.62 -32.68 47.84
N ALA A 143 19.38 -33.31 48.73
CA ALA A 143 19.07 -34.65 49.27
C ALA A 143 17.85 -34.67 50.22
N SER A 144 17.29 -33.50 50.56
CA SER A 144 16.08 -33.38 51.37
C SER A 144 14.80 -33.60 50.56
N GLY A 145 14.91 -33.67 49.22
CA GLY A 145 13.78 -33.78 48.30
C GLY A 145 13.26 -32.43 47.80
N ALA A 146 14.09 -31.38 47.85
CA ALA A 146 13.81 -30.11 47.19
C ALA A 146 13.82 -30.26 45.66
N LEU A 147 12.95 -29.50 44.99
CA LEU A 147 12.82 -29.46 43.53
C LEU A 147 13.03 -28.01 43.07
N ALA A 148 13.96 -27.77 42.15
CA ALA A 148 14.08 -26.49 41.47
C ALA A 148 13.10 -26.44 40.29
N VAL A 149 12.42 -25.30 40.12
CA VAL A 149 11.32 -25.13 39.16
C VAL A 149 11.53 -23.85 38.36
N ASN A 150 11.71 -23.98 37.05
CA ASN A 150 11.83 -22.87 36.09
C ASN A 150 10.82 -23.09 34.94
N VAL A 151 9.55 -22.80 35.18
CA VAL A 151 8.45 -23.09 34.23
C VAL A 151 8.02 -21.82 33.48
N ASP A 152 8.00 -21.88 32.15
CA ASP A 152 7.33 -20.90 31.29
C ASP A 152 5.88 -21.33 30.95
N ARG A 153 4.91 -20.69 31.61
CA ARG A 153 3.48 -20.95 31.39
C ARG A 153 2.98 -20.44 30.03
N ASN A 154 3.62 -19.44 29.43
CA ASN A 154 3.21 -18.95 28.12
C ASN A 154 3.52 -19.99 27.05
N LEU A 155 4.70 -20.62 27.14
CA LEU A 155 5.11 -21.70 26.24
C LEU A 155 4.15 -22.90 26.31
N VAL A 156 3.67 -23.29 27.51
CA VAL A 156 2.65 -24.36 27.65
C VAL A 156 1.40 -24.05 26.83
N GLY A 157 0.89 -22.83 26.95
CA GLY A 157 -0.31 -22.39 26.22
C GLY A 157 -0.11 -22.43 24.70
N GLU A 158 1.06 -22.02 24.21
CA GLU A 158 1.44 -22.09 22.79
C GLU A 158 1.49 -23.55 22.30
N LEU A 159 2.15 -24.44 23.05
CA LEU A 159 2.29 -25.86 22.71
C LEU A 159 0.95 -26.58 22.66
N HIS A 160 0.08 -26.34 23.64
CA HIS A 160 -1.27 -26.91 23.68
C HIS A 160 -2.14 -26.40 22.54
N ALA A 161 -2.03 -25.12 22.17
CA ALA A 161 -2.74 -24.56 21.03
C ALA A 161 -2.32 -25.22 19.70
N ALA A 162 -1.07 -25.66 19.59
CA ALA A 162 -0.55 -26.43 18.47
C ALA A 162 -0.88 -27.94 18.54
N GLY A 163 -1.51 -28.41 19.63
CA GLY A 163 -1.84 -29.82 19.84
C GLY A 163 -0.66 -30.69 20.31
N VAL A 164 0.40 -30.07 20.80
CA VAL A 164 1.63 -30.71 21.27
C VAL A 164 1.53 -30.96 22.78
N LYS A 165 1.91 -32.15 23.25
CA LYS A 165 1.94 -32.46 24.69
C LYS A 165 3.21 -31.98 25.36
N VAL A 166 3.11 -31.57 26.62
CA VAL A 166 4.24 -31.08 27.40
C VAL A 166 4.59 -32.07 28.51
N LEU A 167 5.75 -32.71 28.40
CA LEU A 167 6.26 -33.64 29.41
C LEU A 167 7.50 -33.00 30.05
N ALA A 168 7.32 -32.32 31.20
CA ALA A 168 8.41 -31.55 31.82
C ALA A 168 9.60 -32.46 32.15
N ARG A 169 10.79 -32.13 31.65
CA ARG A 169 12.01 -32.89 31.95
C ARG A 169 12.46 -32.56 33.38
N VAL A 170 12.79 -33.60 34.12
CA VAL A 170 13.42 -33.50 35.43
C VAL A 170 14.79 -34.15 35.41
N THR A 171 15.84 -33.36 35.67
CA THR A 171 17.25 -33.81 35.62
C THR A 171 17.92 -33.80 36.98
N ASN A 172 18.83 -34.75 37.23
CA ASN A 172 19.71 -34.76 38.42
C ASN A 172 20.98 -33.91 38.27
N ILE A 173 20.96 -32.92 37.38
CA ILE A 173 21.93 -31.82 37.33
C ILE A 173 21.34 -30.64 38.11
N ASN A 174 22.08 -30.08 39.07
CA ASN A 174 21.60 -28.93 39.84
C ASN A 174 21.57 -27.63 39.00
N ALA A 175 21.00 -26.55 39.55
CA ALA A 175 20.89 -25.27 38.84
C ALA A 175 22.24 -24.65 38.45
N GLU A 176 23.33 -25.06 39.10
CA GLU A 176 24.70 -24.64 38.81
C GLU A 176 25.43 -25.56 37.79
N GLY A 177 24.73 -26.54 37.20
CA GLY A 177 25.29 -27.44 36.18
C GLY A 177 26.12 -28.61 36.72
N ALA A 178 26.13 -28.84 38.04
CA ALA A 178 26.84 -29.93 38.68
C ALA A 178 25.95 -31.17 38.88
N TRP A 179 26.52 -32.36 38.64
CA TRP A 179 25.84 -33.63 38.86
C TRP A 179 25.52 -33.84 40.35
N PHE A 180 24.28 -34.24 40.63
CA PHE A 180 23.81 -34.61 41.96
C PHE A 180 24.21 -36.05 42.35
N GLU A 181 25.45 -36.45 42.03
CA GLU A 181 25.92 -37.85 42.11
C GLU A 181 25.99 -38.35 43.57
N ASP A 182 26.69 -37.63 44.45
CA ASP A 182 26.86 -38.00 45.87
C ASP A 182 25.54 -37.96 46.69
N GLY A 183 24.56 -37.17 46.24
CA GLY A 183 23.30 -36.95 46.92
C GLY A 183 22.17 -37.90 46.50
N LEU A 184 22.25 -38.47 45.30
CA LEU A 184 21.18 -39.26 44.70
C LEU A 184 20.88 -40.55 45.49
N GLY A 185 21.91 -41.33 45.84
CA GLY A 185 21.72 -42.55 46.62
C GLY A 185 21.18 -42.28 48.03
N ALA A 186 21.61 -41.18 48.66
CA ALA A 186 21.09 -40.74 49.96
C ALA A 186 19.60 -40.32 49.87
N PHE A 187 19.22 -39.64 48.79
CA PHE A 187 17.85 -39.27 48.49
C PHE A 187 16.96 -40.52 48.27
N LEU A 188 17.38 -41.44 47.40
CA LEU A 188 16.60 -42.63 47.03
C LEU A 188 16.31 -43.53 48.24
N ARG A 189 17.27 -43.65 49.17
CA ARG A 189 17.12 -44.47 50.39
C ARG A 189 16.34 -43.78 51.51
N ASN A 190 16.02 -42.50 51.38
CA ASN A 190 15.24 -41.74 52.37
C ASN A 190 13.77 -41.59 51.94
N ALA A 191 12.90 -42.43 52.50
CA ALA A 191 11.48 -42.44 52.18
C ALA A 191 10.77 -41.08 52.39
N ARG A 192 11.25 -40.24 53.31
CA ARG A 192 10.68 -38.91 53.54
C ARG A 192 11.08 -37.93 52.43
N SER A 193 12.36 -37.89 52.07
CA SER A 193 12.85 -37.04 50.98
C SER A 193 12.19 -37.43 49.64
N ALA A 194 12.15 -38.73 49.35
CA ALA A 194 11.49 -39.28 48.17
C ALA A 194 9.99 -38.92 48.08
N ALA A 195 9.28 -38.93 49.21
CA ALA A 195 7.87 -38.53 49.26
C ALA A 195 7.69 -37.01 49.06
N LEU A 196 8.53 -36.19 49.69
CA LEU A 196 8.49 -34.73 49.53
C LEU A 196 8.74 -34.32 48.08
N PHE A 197 9.75 -34.91 47.44
CA PHE A 197 10.03 -34.66 46.03
C PHE A 197 8.86 -35.02 45.13
N ARG A 198 8.24 -36.20 45.36
CA ARG A 198 7.03 -36.63 44.65
C ARG A 198 5.89 -35.61 44.78
N ASP A 199 5.66 -35.08 45.97
CA ASP A 199 4.60 -34.10 46.23
C ASP A 199 4.91 -32.74 45.57
N HIS A 200 6.16 -32.29 45.62
CA HIS A 200 6.63 -31.08 44.93
C HIS A 200 6.52 -31.21 43.41
N LEU A 201 6.94 -32.35 42.85
CA LEU A 201 6.84 -32.63 41.42
C LEU A 201 5.39 -32.64 40.96
N LEU A 202 4.50 -33.32 41.70
CA LEU A 202 3.07 -33.32 41.40
C LEU A 202 2.48 -31.90 41.41
N THR A 203 2.89 -31.06 42.37
CA THR A 203 2.45 -29.66 42.46
C THR A 203 2.97 -28.87 41.26
N ALA A 204 4.26 -28.97 40.94
CA ALA A 204 4.88 -28.26 39.82
C ALA A 204 4.22 -28.63 38.47
N LEU A 205 3.97 -29.91 38.20
CA LEU A 205 3.29 -30.36 36.98
C LEU A 205 1.85 -29.83 36.89
N THR A 206 1.13 -29.84 38.01
CA THR A 206 -0.26 -29.33 38.08
C THR A 206 -0.31 -27.83 37.84
N ASP A 207 0.59 -27.07 38.48
CA ASP A 207 0.67 -25.61 38.37
C ASP A 207 1.19 -25.13 37.01
N ALA A 208 2.01 -25.95 36.34
CA ALA A 208 2.46 -25.71 34.98
C ALA A 208 1.36 -26.00 33.94
N GLY A 209 0.41 -26.89 34.26
CA GLY A 209 -0.52 -27.43 33.27
C GLY A 209 0.13 -28.45 32.33
N ALA A 210 1.17 -29.16 32.78
CA ALA A 210 1.85 -30.18 31.97
C ALA A 210 0.99 -31.43 31.74
N ASP A 211 1.30 -32.20 30.70
CA ASP A 211 0.64 -33.50 30.39
C ASP A 211 1.34 -34.68 31.08
N GLY A 212 2.58 -34.49 31.53
CA GLY A 212 3.39 -35.52 32.16
C GLY A 212 4.78 -35.05 32.54
N VAL A 213 5.65 -36.00 32.83
CA VAL A 213 7.05 -35.78 33.19
C VAL A 213 7.96 -36.70 32.39
N ASN A 214 9.14 -36.20 32.04
CA ASN A 214 10.25 -36.98 31.52
C ASN A 214 11.34 -37.09 32.60
N ILE A 215 11.57 -38.29 33.13
CA ILE A 215 12.53 -38.55 34.19
C ILE A 215 13.91 -38.81 33.57
N ASP A 216 14.83 -37.88 33.80
CA ASP A 216 16.20 -37.97 33.31
C ASP A 216 17.16 -38.04 34.49
N VAL A 217 17.38 -39.25 34.97
CA VAL A 217 18.32 -39.52 36.08
C VAL A 217 19.49 -40.27 35.51
N GLU A 218 20.61 -39.56 35.35
CA GLU A 218 21.86 -40.13 34.87
C GLU A 218 22.83 -40.41 36.04
N THR A 219 24.01 -40.93 35.73
CA THR A 219 25.09 -41.23 36.71
C THR A 219 24.68 -42.13 37.91
N LEU A 220 23.64 -42.95 37.76
CA LEU A 220 23.19 -43.88 38.81
C LEU A 220 24.27 -44.92 39.18
N HIS A 221 24.54 -45.08 40.48
CA HIS A 221 25.43 -46.14 40.96
C HIS A 221 24.72 -47.51 40.96
N PRO A 222 25.41 -48.61 40.60
CA PRO A 222 24.81 -49.95 40.57
C PRO A 222 24.20 -50.42 41.91
N GLU A 223 24.67 -49.91 43.04
CA GLU A 223 24.13 -50.23 44.36
C GLU A 223 22.74 -49.61 44.63
N ASP A 224 22.37 -48.57 43.88
CA ASP A 224 21.11 -47.85 44.04
C ASP A 224 20.02 -48.30 43.05
N GLU A 225 20.32 -49.25 42.15
CA GLU A 225 19.41 -49.77 41.12
C GLU A 225 18.03 -50.14 41.69
N SER A 226 18.01 -50.95 42.75
CA SER A 226 16.75 -51.40 43.39
C SER A 226 15.98 -50.25 44.03
N ALA A 227 16.67 -49.30 44.68
CA ALA A 227 16.05 -48.14 45.31
C ALA A 227 15.46 -47.18 44.27
N TYR A 228 16.13 -47.03 43.11
CA TYR A 228 15.65 -46.25 41.99
C TYR A 228 14.37 -46.85 41.39
N VAL A 229 14.33 -48.17 41.15
CA VAL A 229 13.14 -48.85 40.61
C VAL A 229 11.95 -48.73 41.58
N ASP A 230 12.18 -48.91 42.88
CA ASP A 230 11.13 -48.78 43.90
C ASP A 230 10.60 -47.34 44.01
N TRP A 231 11.48 -46.35 43.90
CA TRP A 231 11.11 -44.93 43.88
C TRP A 231 10.33 -44.58 42.62
N LEU A 232 10.83 -44.99 41.44
CA LEU A 232 10.19 -44.76 40.15
C LEU A 232 8.80 -45.37 40.13
N LYS A 233 8.62 -46.59 40.65
CA LYS A 233 7.31 -47.22 40.76
C LYS A 233 6.33 -46.39 41.59
N GLN A 234 6.75 -45.92 42.77
CA GLN A 234 5.89 -45.07 43.62
C GLN A 234 5.54 -43.75 42.94
N LEU A 235 6.49 -43.16 42.22
CA LEU A 235 6.29 -41.93 41.46
C LEU A 235 5.29 -42.16 40.33
N THR A 236 5.52 -43.17 39.50
CA THR A 236 4.64 -43.56 38.39
C THR A 236 3.22 -43.85 38.88
N ASP A 237 3.05 -44.67 39.92
CA ASP A 237 1.73 -44.98 40.49
C ASP A 237 0.99 -43.68 40.95
N THR A 238 1.73 -42.74 41.54
CA THR A 238 1.19 -41.44 42.00
C THR A 238 0.76 -40.56 40.83
N LEU A 239 1.59 -40.45 39.79
CA LEU A 239 1.35 -39.61 38.62
C LEU A 239 0.24 -40.17 37.73
N HIS A 240 0.24 -41.50 37.49
CA HIS A 240 -0.81 -42.19 36.75
C HIS A 240 -2.18 -42.05 37.40
N ALA A 241 -2.26 -42.08 38.74
CA ALA A 241 -3.51 -41.84 39.47
C ALA A 241 -4.10 -40.43 39.24
N ARG A 242 -3.30 -39.49 38.75
CA ARG A 242 -3.70 -38.12 38.40
C ARG A 242 -3.78 -37.88 36.89
N GLY A 243 -3.52 -38.91 36.08
CA GLY A 243 -3.60 -38.85 34.62
C GLY A 243 -2.35 -38.28 33.92
N PHE A 244 -1.26 -38.06 34.65
CA PHE A 244 0.02 -37.63 34.07
C PHE A 244 0.74 -38.79 33.39
N GLN A 245 1.41 -38.52 32.28
CA GLN A 245 2.27 -39.49 31.59
C GLN A 245 3.69 -39.48 32.18
N VAL A 246 4.39 -40.61 32.15
CA VAL A 246 5.75 -40.75 32.68
C VAL A 246 6.65 -41.38 31.62
N THR A 247 7.59 -40.61 31.09
CA THR A 247 8.69 -41.11 30.26
C THR A 247 9.99 -41.13 31.06
N VAL A 248 10.92 -41.99 30.67
CA VAL A 248 12.21 -42.15 31.37
C VAL A 248 13.33 -42.21 30.35
N ASP A 249 14.37 -41.42 30.57
CA ASP A 249 15.59 -41.42 29.74
C ASP A 249 16.53 -42.51 30.24
N LEU A 250 17.09 -43.29 29.32
CA LEU A 250 18.08 -44.33 29.64
C LEU A 250 19.28 -44.24 28.70
N PRO A 251 20.50 -44.47 29.21
CA PRO A 251 21.66 -44.64 28.35
C PRO A 251 21.51 -45.89 27.47
N MET A 252 22.28 -45.99 26.39
CA MET A 252 22.18 -47.13 25.46
C MET A 252 22.46 -48.49 26.10
N SER A 253 23.44 -48.57 27.00
CA SER A 253 23.74 -49.81 27.72
C SER A 253 24.51 -49.53 29.01
N ASN A 254 23.84 -49.60 30.16
CA ASN A 254 24.48 -49.43 31.47
C ASN A 254 23.90 -50.41 32.50
N LYS A 255 24.77 -51.14 33.20
CA LYS A 255 24.36 -52.16 34.19
C LYS A 255 23.76 -51.58 35.47
N ALA A 256 23.86 -50.27 35.71
CA ALA A 256 23.24 -49.63 36.86
C ALA A 256 21.71 -49.49 36.73
N TYR A 257 21.14 -49.73 35.53
CA TYR A 257 19.72 -49.56 35.25
C TYR A 257 19.05 -50.90 34.91
N ASP A 258 17.91 -51.18 35.55
CA ASP A 258 17.04 -52.31 35.19
C ASP A 258 16.09 -51.89 34.06
N TYR A 259 16.54 -52.04 32.81
CA TYR A 259 15.76 -51.68 31.61
C TYR A 259 14.40 -52.40 31.57
N GLU A 260 14.32 -53.66 32.02
CA GLU A 260 13.06 -54.42 31.96
C GLU A 260 12.06 -53.91 33.00
N ALA A 261 12.54 -53.62 34.23
CA ALA A 261 11.68 -53.04 35.25
C ALA A 261 11.23 -51.63 34.88
N ILE A 262 12.14 -50.77 34.43
CA ILE A 262 11.85 -49.40 34.02
C ILE A 262 10.88 -49.38 32.84
N GLY A 263 11.10 -50.21 31.81
CA GLY A 263 10.19 -50.34 30.66
C GLY A 263 8.79 -50.85 31.01
N ARG A 264 8.63 -51.61 32.11
CA ARG A 264 7.30 -51.98 32.64
C ARG A 264 6.60 -50.80 33.31
N LEU A 265 7.35 -49.95 34.03
CA LEU A 265 6.82 -48.82 34.78
C LEU A 265 6.49 -47.62 33.87
N ALA A 266 7.40 -47.24 32.98
CA ALA A 266 7.25 -46.07 32.13
C ALA A 266 6.18 -46.25 31.04
N ASP A 267 5.55 -45.14 30.62
CA ASP A 267 4.67 -45.08 29.45
C ASP A 267 5.48 -45.24 28.15
N ALA A 268 6.67 -44.64 28.10
CA ALA A 268 7.69 -44.87 27.10
C ALA A 268 9.08 -44.61 27.69
N VAL A 269 10.11 -45.19 27.07
CA VAL A 269 11.52 -44.99 27.43
C VAL A 269 12.21 -44.29 26.26
N VAL A 270 12.89 -43.18 26.52
CA VAL A 270 13.76 -42.52 25.55
C VAL A 270 15.15 -43.09 25.73
N LEU A 271 15.67 -43.77 24.71
CA LEU A 271 17.05 -44.23 24.72
C LEU A 271 17.94 -43.12 24.19
N MET A 272 18.91 -42.68 24.99
CA MET A 272 19.93 -41.71 24.59
C MET A 272 20.91 -42.37 23.63
N ALA A 273 20.48 -42.54 22.38
CA ALA A 273 21.22 -43.22 21.31
C ALA A 273 22.20 -42.27 20.62
N TYR A 274 22.98 -41.57 21.43
CA TYR A 274 24.07 -40.65 21.08
C TYR A 274 25.13 -40.71 22.20
N ASP A 275 26.24 -40.00 22.03
CA ASP A 275 27.41 -40.04 22.94
C ASP A 275 28.14 -41.40 23.00
N GLU A 276 28.31 -42.07 21.84
CA GLU A 276 29.30 -43.15 21.71
C GLU A 276 30.72 -42.63 22.04
N HIS A 277 31.00 -41.41 21.58
CA HIS A 277 32.11 -40.56 22.01
C HIS A 277 31.53 -39.23 22.51
N TRP A 278 32.02 -38.74 23.65
CA TRP A 278 31.50 -37.56 24.37
C TRP A 278 32.65 -36.64 24.80
N SER A 279 32.32 -35.48 25.39
CA SER A 279 33.30 -34.41 25.65
C SER A 279 34.59 -34.84 26.37
N THR A 280 34.57 -35.81 27.29
CA THR A 280 35.78 -36.28 27.99
C THR A 280 36.35 -37.58 27.42
N SER A 281 35.78 -38.15 26.36
CA SER A 281 36.35 -39.32 25.67
C SER A 281 37.42 -38.89 24.66
N GLY A 282 38.05 -39.88 24.01
CA GLY A 282 38.80 -39.60 22.78
C GLY A 282 37.87 -39.21 21.62
N PRO A 283 38.42 -38.60 20.55
CA PRO A 283 37.65 -38.24 19.36
C PRO A 283 37.13 -39.47 18.62
N GLY A 284 35.93 -39.36 18.07
CA GLY A 284 35.28 -40.40 17.28
C GLY A 284 33.82 -40.07 16.96
N PRO A 285 33.11 -40.95 16.21
CA PRO A 285 31.71 -40.75 15.87
C PRO A 285 30.85 -40.63 17.12
N ILE A 286 29.95 -39.65 17.13
CA ILE A 286 29.07 -39.37 18.27
C ILE A 286 27.95 -40.42 18.34
N ALA A 287 27.50 -40.93 17.19
CA ALA A 287 26.56 -42.04 17.08
C ALA A 287 26.82 -42.81 15.78
N SER A 288 27.82 -43.70 15.77
CA SER A 288 28.08 -44.50 14.57
C SER A 288 26.89 -45.41 14.27
N ARG A 289 26.58 -45.58 12.98
CA ARG A 289 25.47 -46.44 12.56
C ARG A 289 25.55 -47.87 13.15
N PRO A 290 26.70 -48.58 13.18
CA PRO A 290 26.76 -49.94 13.73
C PRO A 290 26.48 -49.97 15.23
N TRP A 291 26.93 -48.96 15.98
CA TRP A 291 26.66 -48.82 17.41
C TRP A 291 25.18 -48.53 17.67
N PHE A 292 24.61 -47.60 16.91
CA PHE A 292 23.20 -47.20 17.01
C PHE A 292 22.25 -48.37 16.73
N GLU A 293 22.41 -49.03 15.58
CA GLU A 293 21.56 -50.17 15.17
C GLU A 293 21.64 -51.31 16.21
N LYS A 294 22.86 -51.68 16.61
CA LYS A 294 23.08 -52.76 17.58
C LYS A 294 22.51 -52.44 18.96
N GLY A 295 22.66 -51.19 19.44
CA GLY A 295 22.16 -50.81 20.75
C GLY A 295 20.63 -50.79 20.80
N LEU A 296 19.97 -50.31 19.74
CA LEU A 296 18.50 -50.38 19.63
C LEU A 296 18.00 -51.83 19.51
N ASP A 297 18.67 -52.68 18.74
CA ASP A 297 18.35 -54.11 18.67
C ASP A 297 18.51 -54.82 20.02
N GLN A 298 19.46 -54.40 20.85
CA GLN A 298 19.61 -54.92 22.22
C GLN A 298 18.53 -54.39 23.16
N ALA A 299 18.15 -53.12 23.03
CA ALA A 299 17.12 -52.55 23.87
C ALA A 299 15.73 -53.13 23.58
N THR A 300 15.40 -53.41 22.31
CA THR A 300 14.13 -54.06 21.91
C THR A 300 13.99 -55.49 22.43
N GLN A 301 15.08 -56.15 22.82
CA GLN A 301 15.05 -57.45 23.50
C GLN A 301 14.62 -57.34 24.97
N ARG A 302 14.77 -56.16 25.59
CA ARG A 302 14.49 -55.92 27.02
C ARG A 302 13.24 -55.07 27.26
N ILE A 303 12.93 -54.16 26.34
CA ILE A 303 11.79 -53.25 26.40
C ILE A 303 10.97 -53.43 25.11
N PRO A 304 9.63 -53.56 25.19
CA PRO A 304 8.78 -53.62 24.01
C PRO A 304 9.02 -52.44 23.05
N ALA A 305 9.14 -52.73 21.75
CA ALA A 305 9.41 -51.71 20.72
C ALA A 305 8.37 -50.58 20.72
N ASP A 306 7.11 -50.89 21.00
CA ASP A 306 6.00 -49.93 21.10
C ASP A 306 6.07 -49.03 22.35
N LYS A 307 7.06 -49.22 23.22
CA LYS A 307 7.40 -48.32 24.34
C LYS A 307 8.75 -47.63 24.17
N LEU A 308 9.54 -47.95 23.14
CA LEU A 308 10.87 -47.38 22.95
C LEU A 308 10.82 -46.16 22.03
N ILE A 309 11.46 -45.08 22.45
CA ILE A 309 11.68 -43.86 21.67
C ILE A 309 13.20 -43.73 21.45
N ALA A 310 13.64 -43.60 20.20
CA ALA A 310 15.06 -43.41 19.90
C ALA A 310 15.45 -41.93 20.08
N GLY A 311 16.41 -41.64 20.93
CA GLY A 311 17.06 -40.33 21.02
C GLY A 311 17.94 -40.10 19.79
N ILE A 312 17.74 -38.98 19.11
CA ILE A 312 18.49 -38.58 17.92
C ILE A 312 19.23 -37.29 18.28
N GLY A 313 20.55 -37.33 18.27
CA GLY A 313 21.37 -36.17 18.59
C GLY A 313 21.48 -35.20 17.40
N ALA A 314 21.70 -33.92 17.67
CA ALA A 314 21.82 -32.88 16.65
C ALA A 314 22.84 -31.80 17.04
N TYR A 315 24.04 -32.23 17.41
CA TYR A 315 25.14 -31.37 17.87
C TYR A 315 26.47 -31.93 17.36
N SER A 316 27.54 -31.16 17.58
CA SER A 316 28.90 -31.52 17.19
C SER A 316 29.86 -31.39 18.37
N PHE A 317 31.01 -32.02 18.26
CA PHE A 317 32.12 -31.88 19.20
C PHE A 317 33.42 -31.58 18.46
N ASP A 318 34.21 -30.65 18.98
CA ASP A 318 35.57 -30.36 18.56
C ASP A 318 36.59 -30.80 19.63
N TRP A 319 37.38 -31.82 19.30
CA TRP A 319 38.48 -32.29 20.14
C TRP A 319 39.81 -31.67 19.74
N THR A 320 40.37 -30.83 20.61
CA THR A 320 41.72 -30.31 20.46
C THR A 320 42.79 -31.27 20.97
N GLN A 321 43.87 -31.43 20.21
CA GLN A 321 45.03 -32.22 20.60
C GLN A 321 45.64 -31.71 21.92
N GLY A 322 45.67 -32.58 22.94
CA GLY A 322 46.24 -32.28 24.25
C GLY A 322 45.26 -31.61 25.23
N ALA A 323 44.03 -31.30 24.80
CA ALA A 323 42.95 -30.92 25.71
C ALA A 323 42.39 -32.15 26.45
N THR A 324 41.73 -31.90 27.58
CA THR A 324 41.08 -32.94 28.39
C THR A 324 39.56 -33.03 28.17
N THR A 325 39.00 -32.04 27.47
CA THR A 325 37.57 -31.90 27.17
C THR A 325 37.40 -31.34 25.77
N ALA A 326 36.46 -31.87 25.00
CA ALA A 326 36.01 -31.32 23.73
C ALA A 326 35.03 -30.16 23.94
N GLU A 327 35.00 -29.24 22.99
CA GLU A 327 34.01 -28.17 22.91
C GLU A 327 32.76 -28.66 22.16
N SER A 328 31.57 -28.36 22.69
CA SER A 328 30.31 -28.70 22.02
C SER A 328 29.89 -27.55 21.12
N LEU A 329 29.56 -27.87 19.87
CA LEU A 329 29.20 -26.91 18.83
C LEU A 329 27.82 -27.23 18.26
N SER A 330 27.08 -26.20 17.87
CA SER A 330 25.96 -26.34 16.94
C SER A 330 26.45 -26.76 15.54
N PHE A 331 25.52 -27.23 14.70
CA PHE A 331 25.84 -27.55 13.30
C PHE A 331 26.48 -26.36 12.57
N ASP A 332 25.98 -25.15 12.81
CA ASP A 332 26.44 -23.95 12.10
C ASP A 332 27.81 -23.47 12.55
N GLU A 333 28.10 -23.58 13.85
CA GLU A 333 29.43 -23.30 14.38
C GLU A 333 30.46 -24.28 13.80
N ALA A 334 30.12 -25.57 13.72
CA ALA A 334 31.00 -26.56 13.12
C ALA A 334 31.22 -26.31 11.61
N VAL A 335 30.17 -25.96 10.86
CA VAL A 335 30.30 -25.61 9.43
C VAL A 335 31.13 -24.33 9.24
N ALA A 336 30.91 -23.31 10.08
CA ALA A 336 31.68 -22.08 10.03
C ALA A 336 33.17 -22.32 10.33
N LEU A 337 33.46 -23.17 11.31
CA LEU A 337 34.82 -23.56 11.65
C LEU A 337 35.50 -24.30 10.48
N ALA A 338 34.77 -25.20 9.82
CA ALA A 338 35.25 -25.84 8.60
C ALA A 338 35.51 -24.81 7.48
N ALA A 339 34.63 -23.83 7.29
CA ALA A 339 34.79 -22.78 6.29
C ALA A 339 36.01 -21.89 6.58
N GLN A 340 36.19 -21.47 7.83
CA GLN A 340 37.31 -20.65 8.29
C GLN A 340 38.66 -21.32 8.03
N HIS A 341 38.75 -22.63 8.27
CA HIS A 341 39.98 -23.40 8.06
C HIS A 341 40.08 -24.08 6.69
N GLN A 342 39.15 -23.79 5.77
CA GLN A 342 39.06 -24.44 4.45
C GLN A 342 39.05 -25.98 4.53
N ALA A 343 38.48 -26.52 5.61
CA ALA A 343 38.37 -27.95 5.84
C ALA A 343 37.22 -28.56 5.04
N ARG A 344 37.38 -29.83 4.66
CA ARG A 344 36.39 -30.59 3.90
C ARG A 344 35.56 -31.43 4.85
N ILE A 345 34.25 -31.27 4.82
CA ILE A 345 33.31 -32.08 5.60
C ILE A 345 32.87 -33.29 4.77
N ASP A 346 33.12 -34.50 5.26
CA ASP A 346 32.64 -35.73 4.66
C ASP A 346 32.11 -36.73 5.69
N ALA A 347 31.24 -37.62 5.22
CA ALA A 347 30.68 -38.74 5.94
C ALA A 347 30.82 -39.98 5.04
N GLY A 348 31.41 -41.07 5.54
CA GLY A 348 31.57 -42.30 4.77
C GLY A 348 32.02 -43.47 5.64
N GLY A 349 32.18 -44.65 5.03
CA GLY A 349 32.55 -45.87 5.75
C GLY A 349 31.36 -46.54 6.43
N GLU A 350 31.62 -47.32 7.48
CA GLU A 350 30.57 -48.00 8.25
C GLU A 350 29.86 -47.06 9.24
N ASP A 351 30.50 -45.95 9.63
CA ASP A 351 30.01 -45.07 10.72
C ASP A 351 28.94 -44.06 10.26
N VAL A 352 29.14 -43.44 9.08
CA VAL A 352 28.25 -42.43 8.46
C VAL A 352 27.86 -41.28 9.41
N ASN A 353 28.83 -40.74 10.15
CA ASN A 353 28.74 -39.42 10.79
C ASN A 353 29.61 -38.43 10.01
N SER A 354 29.17 -37.18 9.90
CA SER A 354 29.94 -36.12 9.25
C SER A 354 31.12 -35.72 10.14
N HIS A 355 32.29 -35.54 9.53
CA HIS A 355 33.50 -35.17 10.26
C HIS A 355 34.44 -34.33 9.39
N PHE A 356 35.34 -33.59 10.04
CA PHE A 356 36.46 -32.92 9.40
C PHE A 356 37.62 -32.72 10.39
N HIS A 357 38.79 -32.43 9.83
CA HIS A 357 40.02 -32.19 10.57
C HIS A 357 40.61 -30.84 10.17
N TYR A 358 41.16 -30.11 11.13
CA TYR A 358 41.91 -28.88 10.87
C TYR A 358 43.04 -28.67 11.87
N VAL A 359 43.89 -27.68 11.58
CA VAL A 359 44.97 -27.24 12.47
C VAL A 359 44.76 -25.75 12.77
N ASP A 360 44.75 -25.39 14.04
CA ASP A 360 44.58 -24.01 14.49
C ASP A 360 45.84 -23.15 14.25
N GLU A 361 45.75 -21.85 14.51
CA GLU A 361 46.87 -20.90 14.35
C GLU A 361 48.06 -21.22 15.27
N ASP A 362 47.81 -21.91 16.39
CA ASP A 362 48.82 -22.36 17.36
C ASP A 362 49.49 -23.69 16.95
N GLY A 363 49.07 -24.29 15.84
CA GLY A 363 49.60 -25.55 15.32
C GLY A 363 49.06 -26.81 16.00
N LYS A 364 47.95 -26.72 16.75
CA LYS A 364 47.27 -27.87 17.36
C LYS A 364 46.28 -28.49 16.36
N ALA A 365 46.26 -29.81 16.34
CA ALA A 365 45.29 -30.58 15.57
C ALA A 365 43.92 -30.61 16.26
N HIS A 366 42.85 -30.49 15.47
CA HIS A 366 41.46 -30.58 15.90
C HIS A 366 40.72 -31.65 15.11
N ASP A 367 39.86 -32.42 15.78
CA ASP A 367 39.03 -33.47 15.18
C ASP A 367 37.56 -33.17 15.51
N VAL A 368 36.77 -32.88 14.47
CA VAL A 368 35.38 -32.45 14.64
C VAL A 368 34.44 -33.51 14.09
N TRP A 369 33.50 -33.95 14.93
CA TRP A 369 32.45 -34.91 14.56
C TRP A 369 31.07 -34.31 14.78
N MET A 370 30.12 -34.63 13.89
CA MET A 370 28.83 -33.95 13.79
C MET A 370 27.68 -34.96 13.70
N LEU A 371 26.58 -34.66 14.40
CA LEU A 371 25.26 -35.23 14.15
C LEU A 371 24.40 -34.22 13.38
N ASP A 372 24.09 -34.56 12.14
CA ASP A 372 23.50 -33.69 11.13
C ASP A 372 22.33 -34.39 10.40
N ALA A 373 21.80 -33.81 9.33
CA ALA A 373 20.69 -34.42 8.61
C ALA A 373 21.06 -35.76 7.92
N ILE A 374 22.35 -36.05 7.72
CA ILE A 374 22.83 -37.30 7.12
C ILE A 374 22.70 -38.46 8.11
N SER A 375 23.32 -38.30 9.28
CA SER A 375 23.24 -39.27 10.38
C SER A 375 21.80 -39.37 10.90
N GLY A 376 21.15 -38.23 11.13
CA GLY A 376 19.76 -38.17 11.60
C GLY A 376 18.75 -38.86 10.68
N TRP A 377 18.92 -38.80 9.35
CA TRP A 377 18.04 -39.55 8.43
C TRP A 377 18.18 -41.06 8.60
N ASN A 378 19.42 -41.55 8.70
CA ASN A 378 19.68 -42.97 8.87
C ASN A 378 19.11 -43.50 10.18
N GLU A 379 19.36 -42.78 11.28
CA GLU A 379 18.87 -43.09 12.63
C GLU A 379 17.34 -43.08 12.68
N TYR A 380 16.72 -42.03 12.14
CA TYR A 380 15.27 -41.88 12.08
C TYR A 380 14.62 -42.97 11.23
N LEU A 381 15.16 -43.28 10.05
CA LEU A 381 14.67 -44.34 9.19
C LEU A 381 14.77 -45.71 9.87
N TYR A 382 15.88 -45.97 10.57
CA TYR A 382 16.09 -47.22 11.29
C TYR A 382 15.07 -47.36 12.43
N ALA A 383 14.91 -46.34 13.29
CA ALA A 383 13.92 -46.36 14.37
C ALA A 383 12.49 -46.65 13.87
N ARG A 384 12.12 -46.10 12.71
CA ARG A 384 10.82 -46.36 12.07
C ARG A 384 10.70 -47.78 11.54
N ARG A 385 11.75 -48.30 10.88
CA ARG A 385 11.78 -49.68 10.35
C ARG A 385 11.81 -50.74 11.45
N ALA A 386 12.44 -50.43 12.59
CA ALA A 386 12.47 -51.27 13.79
C ALA A 386 11.12 -51.29 14.54
N GLY A 387 10.14 -50.47 14.13
CA GLY A 387 8.80 -50.46 14.74
C GLY A 387 8.76 -49.83 16.13
N LEU A 388 9.68 -48.90 16.40
CA LEU A 388 9.73 -48.18 17.68
C LEU A 388 8.51 -47.26 17.87
N ARG A 389 8.23 -46.85 19.12
CA ARG A 389 7.16 -45.90 19.46
C ARG A 389 7.36 -44.55 18.77
N GLY A 390 8.60 -44.10 18.67
CA GLY A 390 8.94 -42.79 18.12
C GLY A 390 10.44 -42.47 18.13
N ALA A 391 10.74 -41.20 17.87
CA ALA A 391 12.06 -40.59 18.03
C ALA A 391 11.96 -39.31 18.87
N ALA A 392 13.06 -38.93 19.54
CA ALA A 392 13.18 -37.70 20.32
C ALA A 392 14.46 -36.94 19.94
N LEU A 393 14.35 -35.71 19.47
CA LEU A 393 15.48 -34.88 19.05
C LEU A 393 16.16 -34.23 20.26
N TRP A 394 17.44 -34.52 20.46
CA TRP A 394 18.34 -33.86 21.42
C TRP A 394 19.33 -32.97 20.65
N ARG A 395 19.09 -31.68 20.48
CA ARG A 395 17.99 -30.84 21.02
C ARG A 395 17.68 -29.71 20.03
N THR A 396 16.59 -28.98 20.21
CA THR A 396 16.24 -27.86 19.31
C THR A 396 17.21 -26.68 19.45
N GLY A 397 17.45 -25.95 18.37
CA GLY A 397 18.26 -24.74 18.29
C GLY A 397 19.72 -24.96 17.89
N VAL A 398 20.17 -26.20 17.72
CA VAL A 398 21.56 -26.54 17.36
C VAL A 398 21.67 -27.46 16.14
N GLU A 399 20.53 -27.94 15.64
CA GLU A 399 20.41 -28.90 14.55
C GLU A 399 20.66 -28.30 13.16
N GLU A 400 20.99 -29.16 12.19
CA GLU A 400 20.95 -28.79 10.77
C GLU A 400 19.49 -28.50 10.35
N PRO A 401 19.18 -27.34 9.72
CA PRO A 401 17.81 -26.96 9.36
C PRO A 401 17.05 -28.01 8.51
N GLN A 402 17.76 -28.77 7.67
CA GLN A 402 17.13 -29.79 6.84
C GLN A 402 16.68 -31.05 7.58
N LEU A 403 17.09 -31.26 8.82
CA LEU A 403 16.60 -32.36 9.63
C LEU A 403 15.07 -32.34 9.72
N TRP A 404 14.48 -31.14 9.84
CA TRP A 404 13.02 -30.93 9.88
C TRP A 404 12.29 -31.24 8.56
N SER A 405 13.02 -31.43 7.45
CA SER A 405 12.41 -31.81 6.17
C SER A 405 11.85 -33.24 6.15
N PHE A 406 12.33 -34.09 7.07
CA PHE A 406 11.85 -35.47 7.25
C PHE A 406 11.41 -35.75 8.69
N TYR A 407 12.00 -35.11 9.69
CA TYR A 407 11.68 -35.34 11.10
C TYR A 407 10.26 -34.83 11.41
N GLY A 408 9.35 -35.74 11.77
CA GLY A 408 7.94 -35.39 12.05
C GLY A 408 7.10 -34.90 10.88
N ALA A 409 7.65 -34.85 9.66
CA ALA A 409 6.93 -34.40 8.48
C ALA A 409 5.83 -35.39 8.06
N ALA A 410 4.65 -34.89 7.66
CA ALA A 410 3.50 -35.72 7.26
C ALA A 410 3.80 -36.73 6.13
N ALA A 411 4.77 -36.41 5.27
CA ALA A 411 5.22 -37.25 4.15
C ALA A 411 6.56 -37.97 4.41
N ALA A 412 7.00 -38.12 5.67
CA ALA A 412 8.29 -38.74 6.00
C ALA A 412 8.49 -40.16 5.43
N ASN A 413 7.40 -40.90 5.13
CA ASN A 413 7.44 -42.21 4.46
C ASN A 413 7.86 -42.14 2.98
N GLU A 414 7.70 -40.98 2.36
CA GLU A 414 7.97 -40.72 0.94
C GLU A 414 9.16 -39.76 0.77
N PHE A 415 9.89 -39.49 1.86
CA PHE A 415 11.06 -38.62 1.80
C PHE A 415 12.16 -39.26 0.96
N ASP A 416 12.60 -38.53 -0.06
CA ASP A 416 13.74 -38.90 -0.88
C ASP A 416 15.02 -38.32 -0.26
N PRO A 417 15.94 -39.15 0.27
CA PRO A 417 17.19 -38.68 0.87
C PRO A 417 18.07 -37.89 -0.10
N GLN A 418 17.89 -38.00 -1.42
CA GLN A 418 18.59 -37.15 -2.39
C GLN A 418 18.26 -35.66 -2.23
N ARG A 419 17.14 -35.30 -1.60
CA ARG A 419 16.78 -33.90 -1.31
C ARG A 419 17.76 -33.25 -0.34
N LEU A 420 18.45 -34.04 0.50
CA LEU A 420 19.50 -33.55 1.39
C LEU A 420 20.77 -33.12 0.64
N SER A 421 20.86 -33.27 -0.68
CA SER A 421 22.03 -32.84 -1.47
C SER A 421 22.19 -31.32 -1.55
N ARG A 422 21.12 -30.55 -1.35
CA ARG A 422 21.21 -29.11 -1.03
C ARG A 422 21.46 -29.02 0.47
N THR A 423 22.35 -28.17 0.97
CA THR A 423 22.49 -27.89 2.41
C THR A 423 21.91 -26.52 2.68
N LEU A 424 20.83 -26.41 3.45
CA LEU A 424 20.21 -25.11 3.68
C LEU A 424 21.14 -24.22 4.51
N GLY A 425 21.24 -22.94 4.13
CA GLY A 425 21.79 -21.92 5.00
C GLY A 425 21.06 -21.91 6.33
N ALA A 426 21.76 -21.65 7.42
CA ALA A 426 21.14 -21.60 8.72
C ALA A 426 20.78 -20.19 9.16
N GLU A 427 19.59 -20.08 9.75
CA GLU A 427 19.04 -18.83 10.26
C GLU A 427 19.71 -18.37 11.56
N THR A 428 20.69 -19.13 12.07
CA THR A 428 21.48 -18.75 13.23
C THR A 428 22.28 -17.48 12.96
N VAL A 429 22.25 -16.61 13.95
CA VAL A 429 22.93 -15.32 13.93
C VAL A 429 24.16 -15.40 14.80
N ARG A 430 25.33 -15.24 14.21
CA ARG A 430 26.59 -15.11 14.92
C ARG A 430 26.87 -13.65 15.16
N LEU A 431 26.86 -13.24 16.42
CA LEU A 431 27.25 -11.90 16.84
C LEU A 431 28.75 -11.89 17.15
N GLU A 432 29.50 -11.00 16.52
CA GLU A 432 30.94 -10.82 16.79
C GLU A 432 31.24 -9.40 17.25
N GLY A 433 31.94 -9.28 18.38
CA GLY A 433 32.29 -8.00 18.99
C GLY A 433 31.19 -7.45 19.89
N ASP A 434 31.48 -6.30 20.48
CA ASP A 434 30.63 -5.61 21.46
C ASP A 434 30.22 -4.23 20.93
N GLY A 435 29.00 -3.79 21.29
CA GLY A 435 28.43 -2.51 20.88
C GLY A 435 27.19 -2.63 19.99
N GLU A 436 26.66 -1.48 19.58
CA GLU A 436 25.25 -1.36 19.12
C GLU A 436 25.14 -0.84 17.69
N LEU A 437 26.28 -0.85 17.01
CA LEU A 437 26.40 -0.55 15.60
C LEU A 437 26.59 -1.86 14.88
N LEU A 438 25.76 -2.09 13.88
CA LEU A 438 25.60 -3.40 13.26
C LEU A 438 26.07 -3.38 11.81
N ARG A 439 26.84 -4.39 11.43
CA ARG A 439 27.24 -4.66 10.05
C ARG A 439 26.98 -6.14 9.74
N VAL A 440 26.23 -6.42 8.69
CA VAL A 440 25.96 -7.80 8.26
C VAL A 440 27.09 -8.23 7.30
N ARG A 441 28.05 -9.01 7.79
CA ARG A 441 29.28 -9.40 7.08
C ARG A 441 29.08 -10.59 6.15
N GLU A 442 28.35 -11.60 6.64
CA GLU A 442 27.99 -12.79 5.88
C GLU A 442 26.47 -12.98 5.94
N GLY A 443 25.88 -13.48 4.86
CA GLY A 443 24.44 -13.69 4.79
C GLY A 443 24.09 -15.11 4.36
N LEU A 444 22.82 -15.43 4.57
CA LEU A 444 22.24 -16.73 4.31
C LEU A 444 22.46 -17.16 2.84
N HIS A 445 23.14 -18.28 2.65
CA HIS A 445 23.24 -18.94 1.36
C HIS A 445 23.34 -20.45 1.53
N ASP A 446 22.83 -21.18 0.55
CA ASP A 446 22.81 -22.64 0.61
C ASP A 446 24.14 -23.25 0.17
N GLY A 447 24.51 -24.33 0.85
CA GLY A 447 25.55 -25.25 0.46
C GLY A 447 25.04 -26.36 -0.45
N ARG A 448 25.96 -27.24 -0.82
CA ARG A 448 25.69 -28.44 -1.61
C ARG A 448 26.58 -29.58 -1.13
N ARG A 449 26.00 -30.77 -1.06
CA ARG A 449 26.72 -32.02 -0.79
C ARG A 449 26.32 -33.10 -1.81
N ASN A 450 27.28 -33.95 -2.18
CA ASN A 450 27.03 -35.14 -2.97
C ASN A 450 26.70 -36.31 -2.05
N ILE A 451 25.59 -37.01 -2.29
CA ILE A 451 25.08 -38.07 -1.41
C ILE A 451 24.91 -39.37 -2.18
N VAL A 452 25.44 -40.46 -1.62
CA VAL A 452 25.22 -41.83 -2.12
C VAL A 452 24.20 -42.52 -1.22
N VAL A 453 23.13 -43.03 -1.82
CA VAL A 453 22.01 -43.67 -1.12
C VAL A 453 21.89 -45.14 -1.54
N ALA A 454 21.81 -46.04 -0.58
CA ALA A 454 21.53 -47.47 -0.80
C ALA A 454 20.44 -47.97 0.16
N ASN A 455 19.43 -48.67 -0.38
CA ASN A 455 18.30 -49.21 0.39
C ASN A 455 17.54 -48.17 1.25
N GLY A 456 17.57 -46.91 0.81
CA GLY A 456 16.99 -45.77 1.52
C GLY A 456 17.88 -45.17 2.62
N TYR A 457 19.00 -45.81 2.97
CA TYR A 457 20.02 -45.22 3.85
C TYR A 457 21.04 -44.43 3.04
N ILE A 458 21.65 -43.44 3.67
CA ILE A 458 22.81 -42.71 3.15
C ILE A 458 24.05 -43.51 3.53
N ASP A 459 24.88 -43.88 2.54
CA ASP A 459 26.14 -44.59 2.75
C ASP A 459 27.33 -43.62 2.82
N SER A 460 27.26 -42.51 2.10
CA SER A 460 28.26 -41.46 2.16
C SER A 460 27.71 -40.10 1.74
N ALA A 461 28.22 -39.03 2.34
CA ALA A 461 27.96 -37.66 1.97
C ALA A 461 29.26 -36.86 1.91
N LEU A 462 29.33 -35.92 0.99
CA LEU A 462 30.49 -35.05 0.84
C LEU A 462 30.04 -33.62 0.53
N HIS A 463 30.41 -32.65 1.37
CA HIS A 463 30.16 -31.25 1.08
C HIS A 463 31.06 -30.74 -0.07
N GLU A 464 30.41 -30.23 -1.12
CA GLU A 464 31.06 -29.54 -2.25
C GLU A 464 31.16 -28.04 -1.97
N THR A 465 30.10 -27.45 -1.40
CA THR A 465 30.06 -26.07 -0.90
C THR A 465 29.37 -26.06 0.45
N LEU A 466 29.91 -25.29 1.39
CA LEU A 466 29.35 -25.15 2.73
C LEU A 466 28.18 -24.15 2.72
N PRO A 467 27.13 -24.36 3.53
CA PRO A 467 26.09 -23.35 3.73
C PRO A 467 26.63 -22.18 4.56
N GLY A 468 26.10 -20.98 4.32
CA GLY A 468 26.40 -19.80 5.12
C GLY A 468 25.32 -19.46 6.14
N SER A 469 25.74 -18.82 7.22
CA SER A 469 24.86 -18.25 8.26
C SER A 469 24.97 -16.72 8.27
N PHE A 470 24.10 -16.04 9.04
CA PHE A 470 24.30 -14.61 9.26
C PHE A 470 25.46 -14.38 10.22
N LYS A 471 26.41 -13.53 9.81
CA LYS A 471 27.47 -13.00 10.68
C LYS A 471 27.26 -11.50 10.84
N VAL A 472 26.89 -11.08 12.04
CA VAL A 472 26.64 -9.69 12.38
C VAL A 472 27.77 -9.20 13.27
N GLN A 473 28.53 -8.25 12.76
CA GLN A 473 29.56 -7.59 13.54
C GLN A 473 28.94 -6.43 14.34
N ARG A 474 29.21 -6.45 15.64
CA ARG A 474 28.88 -5.41 16.62
C ARG A 474 30.15 -4.62 16.95
N PHE A 475 30.02 -3.31 17.01
CA PHE A 475 31.12 -2.39 17.34
C PHE A 475 30.59 -1.10 17.98
N GLY A 476 31.47 -0.35 18.62
CA GLY A 476 31.13 0.91 19.30
C GLY A 476 31.26 0.90 20.82
N ASP A 477 31.73 -0.21 21.43
CA ASP A 477 31.89 -0.35 22.89
C ASP A 477 33.18 0.30 23.47
N ARG A 478 33.97 1.02 22.66
CA ARG A 478 35.37 1.31 23.00
C ARG A 478 35.64 2.58 23.82
N ALA A 479 34.66 3.16 24.52
CA ALA A 479 34.90 4.37 25.32
C ALA A 479 34.18 4.42 26.68
N ASP A 480 34.96 4.39 27.76
CA ASP A 480 34.48 4.57 29.14
C ASP A 480 33.60 5.83 29.27
N LYS A 481 32.33 5.63 29.67
CA LYS A 481 31.35 6.67 30.02
C LYS A 481 30.92 7.65 28.92
N LYS A 482 31.17 7.39 27.63
CA LYS A 482 30.58 8.19 26.54
C LYS A 482 29.20 7.68 26.16
N ILE A 483 28.23 8.58 25.97
CA ILE A 483 26.86 8.23 25.56
C ILE A 483 26.36 9.13 24.43
N ALA A 484 25.53 8.60 23.54
CA ALA A 484 24.89 9.32 22.46
C ALA A 484 23.39 9.45 22.69
N LEU A 485 22.86 10.66 22.52
CA LEU A 485 21.41 10.90 22.45
C LEU A 485 20.95 10.78 21.00
N THR A 486 19.92 9.97 20.76
CA THR A 486 19.34 9.77 19.44
C THR A 486 17.83 10.01 19.45
N PHE A 487 17.29 10.53 18.34
CA PHE A 487 15.89 10.88 18.19
C PHE A 487 15.30 10.33 16.89
N ASP A 488 14.18 9.62 17.00
CA ASP A 488 13.49 9.02 15.85
C ASP A 488 12.16 9.74 15.54
N ASP A 489 11.67 9.48 14.33
CA ASP A 489 10.44 9.97 13.69
C ASP A 489 10.44 11.39 13.11
N GLY A 490 11.39 12.24 13.50
CA GLY A 490 11.42 13.66 13.15
C GLY A 490 11.58 14.00 11.65
N PRO A 491 11.43 15.29 11.29
CA PRO A 491 11.14 16.43 12.18
C PRO A 491 9.63 16.74 12.34
N ASP A 492 9.22 17.15 13.54
CA ASP A 492 7.88 17.65 13.89
C ASP A 492 7.89 19.18 14.17
N PRO A 493 6.90 19.96 13.66
CA PRO A 493 6.88 21.42 13.82
C PRO A 493 6.62 21.92 15.24
N THR A 494 6.18 21.06 16.15
CA THR A 494 5.88 21.39 17.54
C THR A 494 6.99 20.92 18.48
N TRP A 495 7.47 19.69 18.32
CA TRP A 495 8.34 19.03 19.31
C TRP A 495 9.83 19.17 19.00
N THR A 496 10.25 18.97 17.75
CA THR A 496 11.66 19.11 17.34
C THR A 496 12.25 20.47 17.76
N PRO A 497 11.58 21.64 17.57
CA PRO A 497 12.11 22.92 18.04
C PRO A 497 12.29 23.01 19.56
N GLN A 498 11.44 22.32 20.34
CA GLN A 498 11.54 22.29 21.80
C GLN A 498 12.70 21.41 22.26
N ILE A 499 12.90 20.26 21.61
CA ILE A 499 14.04 19.37 21.87
C ILE A 499 15.35 20.09 21.53
N LEU A 500 15.46 20.70 20.35
CA LEU A 500 16.63 21.51 19.95
C LEU A 500 16.94 22.62 20.97
N LYS A 501 15.91 23.26 21.54
CA LYS A 501 16.08 24.27 22.59
C LYS A 501 16.66 23.69 23.87
N VAL A 502 16.25 22.49 24.29
CA VAL A 502 16.79 21.81 25.48
C VAL A 502 18.23 21.35 25.23
N LEU A 503 18.51 20.76 24.06
CA LEU A 503 19.86 20.36 23.66
C LEU A 503 20.82 21.56 23.62
N ALA A 504 20.39 22.68 23.04
CA ALA A 504 21.15 23.92 23.00
C ALA A 504 21.38 24.52 24.40
N LYS A 505 20.39 24.46 25.31
CA LYS A 505 20.52 24.91 26.71
C LYS A 505 21.67 24.22 27.43
N TYR A 506 21.88 22.93 27.16
CA TYR A 506 22.93 22.14 27.80
C TYR A 506 24.16 21.92 26.93
N ASN A 507 24.21 22.43 25.69
CA ASN A 507 25.25 22.13 24.72
C ASN A 507 25.47 20.61 24.57
N ALA A 508 24.37 19.88 24.39
CA ALA A 508 24.36 18.43 24.24
C ALA A 508 24.24 18.07 22.75
N PRO A 509 25.22 17.37 22.15
CA PRO A 509 25.11 16.84 20.80
C PRO A 509 24.08 15.70 20.75
N ALA A 510 23.53 15.46 19.56
CA ALA A 510 22.52 14.43 19.32
C ALA A 510 22.55 13.99 17.85
N THR A 511 21.88 12.86 17.55
CA THR A 511 21.62 12.39 16.19
C THR A 511 20.12 12.23 15.96
N PHE A 512 19.60 12.74 14.84
CA PHE A 512 18.17 12.63 14.48
C PHE A 512 18.00 11.68 13.29
N PHE A 513 17.22 10.61 13.45
CA PHE A 513 16.85 9.67 12.38
C PHE A 513 15.55 10.11 11.74
N LEU A 514 15.65 10.63 10.52
CA LEU A 514 14.58 11.40 9.90
C LEU A 514 13.71 10.56 8.98
N ILE A 515 12.40 10.71 9.12
CA ILE A 515 11.41 10.18 8.18
C ILE A 515 11.36 11.09 6.95
N GLY A 516 11.58 10.52 5.76
CA GLY A 516 11.64 11.27 4.50
C GLY A 516 10.37 12.09 4.20
N GLU A 517 9.17 11.59 4.53
CA GLU A 517 7.92 12.36 4.40
C GLU A 517 7.91 13.60 5.32
N MET A 518 8.44 13.48 6.54
CA MET A 518 8.52 14.60 7.48
C MET A 518 9.53 15.64 7.02
N VAL A 519 10.70 15.21 6.52
CA VAL A 519 11.68 16.11 5.89
C VAL A 519 11.10 16.82 4.67
N GLN A 520 10.31 16.13 3.84
CA GLN A 520 9.64 16.74 2.69
C GLN A 520 8.67 17.84 3.11
N ARG A 521 7.95 17.65 4.22
CA ARG A 521 6.97 18.61 4.76
C ARG A 521 7.63 19.76 5.51
N PHE A 522 8.69 19.50 6.26
CA PHE A 522 9.37 20.46 7.12
C PHE A 522 10.88 20.53 6.85
N PRO A 523 11.31 20.85 5.61
CA PRO A 523 12.73 20.82 5.22
C PRO A 523 13.58 21.85 5.97
N ASP A 524 12.96 22.90 6.49
CA ASP A 524 13.65 23.94 7.27
C ASP A 524 14.03 23.45 8.67
N LEU A 525 13.28 22.50 9.25
CA LEU A 525 13.61 21.91 10.56
C LEU A 525 14.76 20.91 10.44
N ALA A 526 14.73 20.04 9.44
CA ALA A 526 15.86 19.16 9.15
C ALA A 526 17.16 19.95 8.90
N ARG A 527 17.06 21.12 8.24
CA ARG A 527 18.21 22.03 8.09
C ARG A 527 18.64 22.62 9.42
N ALA A 528 17.69 23.03 10.27
CA ALA A 528 17.99 23.60 11.58
C ALA A 528 18.70 22.61 12.52
N GLU A 529 18.37 21.31 12.46
CA GLU A 529 19.08 20.26 13.20
C GLU A 529 20.56 20.20 12.81
N VAL A 530 20.86 20.16 11.50
CA VAL A 530 22.23 20.13 10.99
C VAL A 530 22.97 21.44 11.26
N GLU A 531 22.32 22.60 11.08
CA GLU A 531 22.91 23.92 11.37
C GLU A 531 23.19 24.12 12.88
N ALA A 532 22.43 23.45 13.75
CA ALA A 532 22.68 23.41 15.20
C ALA A 532 23.85 22.47 15.59
N GLY A 533 24.42 21.74 14.63
CA GLY A 533 25.58 20.86 14.83
C GLY A 533 25.25 19.42 15.16
N HIS A 534 23.99 18.99 14.98
CA HIS A 534 23.56 17.62 15.19
C HIS A 534 23.81 16.76 13.93
N LEU A 535 23.97 15.45 14.13
CA LEU A 535 24.02 14.48 13.02
C LEU A 535 22.60 14.11 12.60
N VAL A 536 22.45 13.68 11.34
CA VAL A 536 21.16 13.18 10.83
C VAL A 536 21.32 11.82 10.18
N GLY A 537 20.38 10.92 10.42
CA GLY A 537 20.29 9.58 9.85
C GLY A 537 19.01 9.37 9.04
N ASN A 538 18.98 8.30 8.27
CA ASN A 538 17.84 7.89 7.48
C ASN A 538 16.94 6.96 8.30
N HIS A 539 15.64 7.24 8.34
CA HIS A 539 14.63 6.41 9.02
C HIS A 539 13.51 5.99 8.07
N THR A 540 13.86 5.70 6.81
CA THR A 540 12.96 5.43 5.68
C THR A 540 12.07 6.62 5.28
N TYR A 541 11.32 6.51 4.19
CA TYR A 541 10.50 7.62 3.69
C TYR A 541 9.12 7.66 4.36
N SER A 542 8.49 6.51 4.56
CA SER A 542 7.12 6.36 5.06
C SER A 542 6.99 5.50 6.31
N HIS A 543 8.11 5.15 6.97
CA HIS A 543 8.13 4.39 8.22
C HIS A 543 7.44 3.00 8.16
N PRO A 544 7.75 2.13 7.17
CA PRO A 544 7.21 0.77 7.10
C PRO A 544 8.01 -0.23 7.95
N ASP A 545 7.37 -1.33 8.36
CA ASP A 545 8.06 -2.50 8.95
C ASP A 545 8.85 -3.23 7.86
N LEU A 546 10.18 -3.27 8.02
CA LEU A 546 11.10 -3.82 7.01
C LEU A 546 10.86 -5.31 6.74
N ARG A 547 10.32 -6.06 7.70
CA ARG A 547 10.02 -7.49 7.58
C ARG A 547 8.87 -7.77 6.62
N THR A 548 8.09 -6.76 6.27
CA THR A 548 6.84 -6.88 5.51
C THR A 548 6.94 -6.35 4.07
N ILE A 549 8.05 -5.70 3.72
CA ILE A 549 8.23 -5.03 2.43
C ILE A 549 9.21 -5.77 1.53
N SER A 550 9.04 -5.63 0.21
CA SER A 550 10.00 -6.19 -0.74
C SER A 550 11.29 -5.39 -0.79
N LYS A 551 12.37 -6.02 -1.29
CA LYS A 551 13.67 -5.39 -1.53
C LYS A 551 13.57 -4.11 -2.37
N GLU A 552 12.73 -4.10 -3.41
CA GLU A 552 12.54 -2.92 -4.26
C GLU A 552 11.85 -1.78 -3.50
N ARG A 553 10.91 -2.11 -2.60
CA ARG A 553 10.27 -1.12 -1.74
C ARG A 553 11.26 -0.57 -0.72
N LEU A 554 12.04 -1.41 -0.04
CA LEU A 554 13.11 -0.99 0.86
C LEU A 554 14.06 -0.01 0.16
N TRP A 555 14.52 -0.37 -1.04
CA TRP A 555 15.39 0.49 -1.83
C TRP A 555 14.74 1.86 -2.14
N ALA A 556 13.47 1.88 -2.57
CA ALA A 556 12.76 3.12 -2.84
C ALA A 556 12.56 3.98 -1.59
N GLU A 557 12.27 3.36 -0.43
CA GLU A 557 12.12 4.04 0.86
C GLU A 557 13.43 4.73 1.29
N LEU A 558 14.54 3.99 1.29
CA LEU A 558 15.85 4.53 1.66
C LEU A 558 16.30 5.63 0.71
N SER A 559 16.17 5.40 -0.60
CA SER A 559 16.57 6.36 -1.62
C SER A 559 15.74 7.63 -1.54
N ALA A 560 14.41 7.52 -1.42
CA ALA A 560 13.53 8.68 -1.30
C ALA A 560 13.84 9.49 -0.04
N ALA A 561 14.02 8.84 1.12
CA ALA A 561 14.40 9.51 2.35
C ALA A 561 15.76 10.21 2.23
N GLN A 562 16.76 9.52 1.68
CA GLN A 562 18.09 10.07 1.43
C GLN A 562 18.00 11.35 0.59
N ARG A 563 17.25 11.31 -0.51
CA ARG A 563 17.06 12.47 -1.40
C ARG A 563 16.40 13.64 -0.69
N GLN A 564 15.43 13.40 0.18
CA GLN A 564 14.76 14.47 0.93
C GLN A 564 15.71 15.11 1.94
N ILE A 565 16.49 14.29 2.66
CA ILE A 565 17.54 14.76 3.59
C ILE A 565 18.54 15.65 2.82
N GLU A 566 19.10 15.14 1.71
CA GLU A 566 20.05 15.87 0.86
C GLU A 566 19.47 17.17 0.30
N ALA A 567 18.21 17.14 -0.14
CA ALA A 567 17.51 18.29 -0.68
C ALA A 567 17.34 19.41 0.36
N ALA A 568 17.04 19.03 1.61
CA ALA A 568 16.74 19.92 2.73
C ALA A 568 18.01 20.50 3.38
N THR A 569 18.99 19.65 3.67
CA THR A 569 20.17 19.97 4.50
C THR A 569 21.43 20.27 3.69
N GLY A 570 21.51 19.80 2.44
CA GLY A 570 22.74 19.84 1.65
C GLY A 570 23.81 18.85 2.11
N ARG A 571 23.47 17.94 3.03
CA ARG A 571 24.32 16.85 3.53
C ARG A 571 23.69 15.51 3.17
N SER A 572 24.52 14.53 2.82
CA SER A 572 24.11 13.12 2.77
C SER A 572 24.24 12.51 4.18
N THR A 573 23.83 11.26 4.35
CA THR A 573 24.03 10.50 5.58
C THR A 573 24.41 9.04 5.29
N LEU A 574 25.32 8.50 6.10
CA LEU A 574 25.63 7.07 6.15
C LEU A 574 24.88 6.37 7.28
N LEU A 575 24.21 7.09 8.16
CA LEU A 575 23.52 6.52 9.32
C LEU A 575 22.11 6.06 8.93
N PHE A 576 21.74 4.87 9.37
CA PHE A 576 20.40 4.33 9.20
C PHE A 576 19.93 3.67 10.48
N ARG A 577 18.65 3.85 10.82
CA ARG A 577 17.96 3.09 11.86
C ARG A 577 16.68 2.48 11.29
N PRO A 578 16.47 1.16 11.42
CA PRO A 578 15.27 0.51 10.93
C PRO A 578 14.03 0.96 11.72
N PRO A 579 12.86 1.15 11.08
CA PRO A 579 11.61 1.33 11.82
C PRO A 579 11.15 0.02 12.51
N TYR A 580 10.54 0.16 13.70
CA TYR A 580 9.94 -0.90 14.53
C TYR A 580 10.92 -1.99 15.02
N ASP A 581 11.07 -2.15 16.35
CA ASP A 581 11.54 -3.32 17.15
C ASP A 581 12.57 -4.27 16.50
N THR A 582 13.35 -3.73 15.58
CA THR A 582 14.54 -4.29 14.94
C THR A 582 15.78 -3.61 15.53
N ASP A 583 15.54 -2.78 16.55
CA ASP A 583 16.46 -1.81 17.13
C ASP A 583 17.27 -2.40 18.27
N SER A 584 16.76 -3.45 18.93
CA SER A 584 17.48 -4.23 19.94
C SER A 584 18.02 -5.51 19.33
N ALA A 585 19.34 -5.54 19.05
CA ALA A 585 20.14 -6.68 18.57
C ALA A 585 19.35 -7.72 17.73
N PRO A 586 19.19 -7.53 16.41
CA PRO A 586 18.42 -8.44 15.56
C PRO A 586 18.94 -9.88 15.70
N THR A 587 18.10 -10.76 16.25
CA THR A 587 18.44 -12.15 16.58
C THR A 587 17.87 -13.17 15.59
N THR A 588 17.10 -12.71 14.61
CA THR A 588 16.42 -13.57 13.62
C THR A 588 16.83 -13.24 12.19
N ALA A 589 16.86 -14.26 11.33
CA ALA A 589 17.14 -14.11 9.89
C ALA A 589 16.19 -13.09 9.20
N ALA A 590 14.91 -13.10 9.56
CA ALA A 590 13.91 -12.19 9.00
C ALA A 590 14.16 -10.71 9.33
N GLN A 591 14.83 -10.42 10.45
CA GLN A 591 15.25 -9.07 10.81
C GLN A 591 16.56 -8.67 10.09
N LEU A 592 17.46 -9.62 9.83
CA LEU A 592 18.78 -9.36 9.27
C LEU A 592 18.83 -9.30 7.75
N GLU A 593 17.95 -10.01 7.04
CA GLU A 593 17.92 -10.02 5.58
C GLU A 593 17.74 -8.60 4.98
N PRO A 594 16.79 -7.76 5.43
CA PRO A 594 16.70 -6.37 4.99
C PRO A 594 17.94 -5.54 5.34
N LEU A 595 18.55 -5.81 6.51
CA LEU A 595 19.74 -5.09 6.97
C LEU A 595 20.98 -5.42 6.15
N GLN A 596 21.07 -6.62 5.56
CA GLN A 596 22.14 -6.95 4.61
C GLN A 596 22.06 -6.06 3.35
N ASP A 597 20.86 -5.81 2.85
CA ASP A 597 20.68 -4.94 1.69
C ASP A 597 20.94 -3.46 2.05
N VAL A 598 20.58 -3.03 3.26
CA VAL A 598 20.97 -1.73 3.81
C VAL A 598 22.50 -1.58 3.90
N ASP A 599 23.20 -2.60 4.42
CA ASP A 599 24.66 -2.63 4.53
C ASP A 599 25.33 -2.54 3.15
N ARG A 600 24.85 -3.31 2.17
CA ARG A 600 25.31 -3.27 0.77
C ARG A 600 25.10 -1.91 0.10
N MET A 601 24.11 -1.13 0.55
CA MET A 601 23.90 0.24 0.08
C MET A 601 24.89 1.24 0.70
N GLY A 602 25.67 0.83 1.71
CA GLY A 602 26.71 1.63 2.35
C GLY A 602 26.26 2.33 3.64
N TYR A 603 25.10 1.95 4.19
CA TYR A 603 24.63 2.48 5.47
C TYR A 603 25.28 1.75 6.66
N VAL A 604 25.44 2.47 7.75
CA VAL A 604 25.75 1.95 9.09
C VAL A 604 24.44 1.87 9.85
N VAL A 605 24.07 0.65 10.25
CA VAL A 605 22.85 0.39 11.02
C VAL A 605 23.13 0.74 12.49
N VAL A 606 22.28 1.59 13.07
CA VAL A 606 22.38 2.07 14.45
C VAL A 606 21.25 1.48 15.29
N GLY A 607 21.60 0.65 16.26
CA GLY A 607 20.67 0.07 17.23
C GLY A 607 20.25 1.03 18.34
N ALA A 608 19.57 0.46 19.34
CA ALA A 608 19.11 1.12 20.55
C ALA A 608 19.25 0.19 21.76
N ASP A 609 20.21 0.53 22.60
CA ASP A 609 20.60 -0.19 23.81
C ASP A 609 19.87 0.32 25.05
N VAL A 610 19.38 1.56 24.98
CA VAL A 610 18.56 2.17 26.02
C VAL A 610 17.30 2.75 25.40
N ASP A 611 16.17 2.07 25.57
CA ASP A 611 14.85 2.48 25.07
C ASP A 611 13.84 2.61 26.24
N PRO A 612 13.55 3.83 26.71
CA PRO A 612 12.58 4.06 27.76
C PRO A 612 11.11 3.98 27.31
N ALA A 613 10.84 3.58 26.06
CA ALA A 613 9.53 3.57 25.44
C ALA A 613 8.80 4.92 25.58
N ASP A 614 9.50 6.03 25.32
CA ASP A 614 8.94 7.38 25.47
C ASP A 614 7.75 7.63 24.54
N TYR A 615 7.68 6.89 23.43
CA TYR A 615 6.56 6.90 22.50
C TYR A 615 5.23 6.47 23.14
N ASP A 616 5.25 5.56 24.13
CA ASP A 616 4.08 5.08 24.89
C ASP A 616 3.62 6.03 25.99
N ARG A 617 4.38 7.11 26.23
CA ARG A 617 4.08 8.18 27.17
C ARG A 617 3.95 7.73 28.64
N PRO A 618 4.93 6.97 29.19
CA PRO A 618 4.90 6.48 30.57
C PRO A 618 5.08 7.58 31.65
N GLY A 619 5.42 8.80 31.24
CA GLY A 619 5.67 9.95 32.11
C GLY A 619 7.15 10.31 32.19
N ALA A 620 7.48 11.60 32.27
CA ALA A 620 8.87 12.09 32.27
C ALA A 620 9.76 11.47 33.38
N SER A 621 9.19 11.16 34.54
CA SER A 621 9.93 10.50 35.63
C SER A 621 10.18 9.03 35.37
N ALA A 622 9.29 8.34 34.66
CA ALA A 622 9.47 6.94 34.28
C ALA A 622 10.53 6.82 33.19
N ILE A 623 10.46 7.70 32.16
CA ILE A 623 11.49 7.79 31.12
C ILE A 623 12.88 7.98 31.74
N TYR A 624 13.01 8.96 32.64
CA TYR A 624 14.24 9.21 33.37
C TYR A 624 14.73 7.97 34.15
N ALA A 625 13.82 7.32 34.89
CA ALA A 625 14.17 6.19 35.74
C ALA A 625 14.63 4.98 34.92
N GLU A 626 13.97 4.70 33.79
CA GLU A 626 14.31 3.58 32.92
C GLU A 626 15.67 3.80 32.25
N VAL A 627 15.92 5.00 31.68
CA VAL A 627 17.24 5.32 31.11
C VAL A 627 18.36 5.14 32.13
N MET A 628 18.19 5.66 33.35
CA MET A 628 19.22 5.50 34.39
C MET A 628 19.38 4.05 34.85
N LYS A 629 18.30 3.27 34.87
CA LYS A 629 18.31 1.85 35.24
C LYS A 629 19.08 1.03 34.22
N GLU A 630 18.77 1.18 32.93
CA GLU A 630 19.43 0.43 31.85
C GLU A 630 20.92 0.77 31.75
N LEU A 631 21.28 2.05 31.86
CA LEU A 631 22.68 2.49 31.91
C LEU A 631 23.47 1.97 33.12
N THR A 632 22.79 1.63 34.22
CA THR A 632 23.41 1.07 35.43
C THR A 632 23.47 -0.47 35.38
N ALA A 633 22.53 -1.09 34.67
CA ALA A 633 22.38 -2.54 34.56
C ALA A 633 23.26 -3.17 33.46
N GLY A 634 23.67 -2.38 32.46
CA GLY A 634 24.49 -2.87 31.35
C GLY A 634 25.38 -1.79 30.73
N ASP A 635 26.02 -2.14 29.61
CA ASP A 635 26.96 -1.27 28.88
C ASP A 635 26.30 -0.38 27.83
N GLY A 636 25.00 -0.09 27.95
CA GLY A 636 24.31 0.80 27.02
C GLY A 636 24.99 2.17 26.90
N ARG A 637 25.18 2.63 25.66
CA ARG A 637 25.79 3.89 25.24
C ARG A 637 24.91 4.73 24.30
N ILE A 638 23.96 4.15 23.57
CA ILE A 638 23.06 4.86 22.64
C ILE A 638 21.64 4.90 23.22
N ILE A 639 21.19 6.10 23.57
CA ILE A 639 19.86 6.35 24.13
C ILE A 639 18.91 6.71 22.98
N LEU A 640 17.83 5.94 22.83
CA LEU A 640 16.74 6.18 21.89
C LEU A 640 15.63 7.00 22.54
N LEU A 641 15.18 8.05 21.86
CA LEU A 641 14.02 8.88 22.20
C LEU A 641 13.30 9.26 20.90
N HIS A 642 12.12 9.87 20.99
CA HIS A 642 11.35 10.28 19.81
C HIS A 642 11.07 11.78 19.78
N ASP A 643 11.26 12.43 18.63
CA ASP A 643 10.93 13.84 18.42
C ASP A 643 9.67 14.07 17.57
N ALA A 644 9.06 13.00 17.02
CA ALA A 644 7.74 13.04 16.38
C ALA A 644 6.89 11.79 16.72
N GLY A 645 5.88 11.46 15.91
CA GLY A 645 5.03 10.26 16.15
C GLY A 645 3.92 10.41 17.21
N GLY A 646 3.64 11.63 17.68
CA GLY A 646 2.59 11.88 18.67
C GLY A 646 2.90 13.07 19.60
N MET A 647 2.34 13.06 20.80
CA MET A 647 2.68 14.06 21.83
C MET A 647 4.01 13.69 22.50
N ARG A 648 5.00 14.60 22.44
CA ARG A 648 6.36 14.42 23.02
C ARG A 648 6.69 15.37 24.16
N ASN A 649 5.68 15.91 24.85
CA ASN A 649 5.90 16.77 26.01
C ASN A 649 6.66 16.08 27.14
N GLN A 650 6.41 14.78 27.36
CA GLN A 650 7.10 14.02 28.41
C GLN A 650 8.57 13.75 28.08
N THR A 651 8.90 13.53 26.80
CA THR A 651 10.29 13.42 26.31
C THR A 651 11.05 14.73 26.55
N VAL A 652 10.44 15.86 26.16
CA VAL A 652 11.01 17.21 26.40
C VAL A 652 11.27 17.46 27.89
N ASP A 653 10.29 17.15 28.75
CA ASP A 653 10.40 17.31 30.21
C ASP A 653 11.44 16.35 30.82
N ALA A 654 11.57 15.13 30.29
CA ALA A 654 12.57 14.16 30.72
C ALA A 654 13.98 14.61 30.36
N LEU A 655 14.21 15.11 29.14
CA LEU A 655 15.51 15.61 28.67
C LEU A 655 16.06 16.72 29.57
N ASP A 656 15.21 17.64 30.03
CA ASP A 656 15.67 18.76 30.87
C ASP A 656 16.21 18.30 32.23
N ARG A 657 15.82 17.10 32.67
CA ARG A 657 16.29 16.43 33.90
C ARG A 657 17.41 15.42 33.63
N LEU A 658 17.32 14.70 32.51
CA LEU A 658 18.20 13.60 32.16
C LEU A 658 19.61 14.09 31.82
N ILE A 659 19.75 15.14 31.02
CA ILE A 659 21.07 15.65 30.58
C ILE A 659 21.96 16.07 31.78
N PRO A 660 21.48 16.86 32.77
CA PRO A 660 22.26 17.14 33.97
C PRO A 660 22.61 15.88 34.77
N ALA A 661 21.65 14.97 34.96
CA ALA A 661 21.86 13.77 35.78
C ALA A 661 22.89 12.81 35.16
N LEU A 662 22.89 12.65 33.84
CA LEU A 662 23.90 11.87 33.12
C LEU A 662 25.31 12.43 33.35
N ARG A 663 25.46 13.76 33.27
CA ARG A 663 26.73 14.44 33.54
C ARG A 663 27.15 14.31 35.00
N ASP A 664 26.21 14.41 35.95
CA ASP A 664 26.48 14.24 37.38
C ASP A 664 26.89 12.79 37.72
N ALA A 665 26.40 11.79 36.98
CA ALA A 665 26.84 10.40 37.05
C ALA A 665 28.20 10.15 36.36
N GLY A 666 28.76 11.18 35.73
CA GLY A 666 30.06 11.18 35.07
C GLY A 666 30.05 10.71 33.62
N TYR A 667 28.87 10.66 32.97
CA TYR A 667 28.78 10.37 31.53
C TYR A 667 29.06 11.63 30.69
N GLU A 668 29.78 11.45 29.59
CA GLU A 668 30.01 12.46 28.57
C GLU A 668 29.02 12.25 27.41
N ILE A 669 28.17 13.25 27.13
CA ILE A 669 27.23 13.19 26.00
C ILE A 669 27.94 13.63 24.73
N VAL A 670 28.10 12.71 23.77
CA VAL A 670 28.85 12.88 22.54
C VAL A 670 28.00 12.55 21.30
N PRO A 671 28.32 13.07 20.10
CA PRO A 671 27.67 12.62 18.87
C PRO A 671 28.05 11.17 18.54
N LEU A 672 27.26 10.49 17.71
CA LEU A 672 27.58 9.11 17.27
C LEU A 672 28.93 9.01 16.56
N SER A 673 29.42 10.09 15.95
CA SER A 673 30.76 10.15 15.34
C SER A 673 31.88 9.84 16.33
N ASP A 674 31.72 10.25 17.60
CA ASP A 674 32.74 10.08 18.63
C ASP A 674 32.68 8.69 19.27
N ILE A 675 31.51 8.04 19.28
CA ILE A 675 31.34 6.62 19.60
C ILE A 675 32.03 5.77 18.51
N LEU A 676 31.92 6.21 17.26
CA LEU A 676 32.50 5.56 16.08
C LEU A 676 33.97 5.91 15.82
N GLU A 677 34.55 6.85 16.56
CA GLU A 677 35.90 7.40 16.35
C GLU A 677 36.17 7.89 14.92
N VAL A 678 35.14 8.39 14.24
CA VAL A 678 35.25 8.99 12.89
C VAL A 678 34.82 10.45 12.91
N PRO A 679 35.33 11.30 12.01
CA PRO A 679 34.83 12.68 11.92
C PRO A 679 33.34 12.74 11.58
N ALA A 680 32.58 13.65 12.20
CA ALA A 680 31.16 13.88 11.87
C ALA A 680 30.90 14.12 10.36
N ALA A 681 31.80 14.82 9.68
CA ALA A 681 31.71 15.07 8.23
C ALA A 681 31.81 13.79 7.38
N THR A 682 32.29 12.68 7.96
CA THR A 682 32.33 11.37 7.30
C THR A 682 30.97 10.70 7.34
N LEU A 683 30.23 10.82 8.45
CA LEU A 683 28.88 10.27 8.60
C LEU A 683 27.82 11.14 7.92
N ASN A 684 28.01 12.46 7.90
CA ASN A 684 27.19 13.43 7.18
C ASN A 684 28.00 14.25 6.15
N PRO A 685 28.43 13.64 5.03
CA PRO A 685 29.26 14.31 4.02
C PRO A 685 28.48 15.35 3.22
N GLU A 686 29.21 16.27 2.58
CA GLU A 686 28.61 17.18 1.60
C GLU A 686 28.13 16.41 0.37
N ILE A 687 27.00 16.83 -0.18
CA ILE A 687 26.41 16.18 -1.36
C ILE A 687 27.34 16.31 -2.58
N SER A 688 27.51 15.21 -3.31
CA SER A 688 28.24 15.25 -4.58
C SER A 688 27.44 16.03 -5.65
N PRO A 689 28.08 16.55 -6.72
CA PRO A 689 27.35 17.20 -7.81
C PRO A 689 26.26 16.33 -8.46
N ARG A 690 26.49 15.00 -8.52
CA ARG A 690 25.50 14.03 -9.00
C ARG A 690 24.29 14.00 -8.06
N GLU A 691 24.52 13.82 -6.76
CA GLU A 691 23.44 13.77 -5.77
C GLU A 691 22.71 15.11 -5.66
N GLY A 692 23.41 16.25 -5.83
CA GLY A 692 22.78 17.57 -5.91
C GLY A 692 21.84 17.74 -7.12
N MET A 693 22.20 17.17 -8.27
CA MET A 693 21.29 17.16 -9.43
C MET A 693 20.09 16.23 -9.17
N LEU A 694 20.31 15.07 -8.56
CA LEU A 694 19.24 14.12 -8.23
C LEU A 694 18.31 14.66 -7.13
N SER A 695 18.81 15.38 -6.13
CA SER A 695 17.97 16.00 -5.09
C SER A 695 17.12 17.16 -5.61
N THR A 696 17.39 17.68 -6.82
CA THR A 696 16.55 18.69 -7.47
C THR A 696 15.13 18.17 -7.72
N GLY A 697 14.96 16.89 -8.12
CA GLY A 697 13.62 16.31 -8.25
C GLY A 697 12.89 16.21 -6.92
N ALA A 698 13.60 15.88 -5.82
CA ALA A 698 13.04 15.89 -4.47
C ALA A 698 12.62 17.31 -4.02
N ARG A 699 13.41 18.35 -4.35
CA ARG A 699 13.05 19.76 -4.11
C ARG A 699 11.79 20.16 -4.87
N ILE A 700 11.66 19.77 -6.14
CA ILE A 700 10.46 20.02 -6.94
C ILE A 700 9.25 19.31 -6.32
N MET A 701 9.43 18.05 -5.88
CA MET A 701 8.37 17.28 -5.23
C MET A 701 7.92 17.93 -3.91
N SER A 702 8.87 18.33 -3.05
CA SER A 702 8.58 19.05 -1.80
C SER A 702 7.84 20.37 -2.07
N TRP A 703 8.35 21.20 -2.99
CA TRP A 703 7.69 22.44 -3.39
C TRP A 703 6.27 22.19 -3.93
N ALA A 704 6.10 21.21 -4.83
CA ALA A 704 4.81 20.88 -5.41
C ALA A 704 3.81 20.38 -4.34
N SER A 705 4.27 19.58 -3.37
CA SER A 705 3.47 19.11 -2.25
C SER A 705 3.03 20.28 -1.35
N THR A 706 3.99 21.13 -0.94
CA THR A 706 3.75 22.21 0.02
C THR A 706 2.90 23.34 -0.57
N TYR A 707 3.25 23.84 -1.75
CA TYR A 707 2.54 24.98 -2.35
C TYR A 707 1.41 24.55 -3.27
N GLY A 708 1.55 23.43 -3.97
CA GLY A 708 0.54 22.94 -4.90
C GLY A 708 -0.77 22.61 -4.21
N SER A 709 -0.72 21.96 -3.03
CA SER A 709 -1.91 21.67 -2.22
C SER A 709 -2.65 22.94 -1.78
N GLY A 710 -1.93 23.94 -1.26
CA GLY A 710 -2.50 25.23 -0.87
C GLY A 710 -3.14 25.98 -2.04
N VAL A 711 -2.44 26.06 -3.18
CA VAL A 711 -2.97 26.69 -4.41
C VAL A 711 -4.21 25.96 -4.91
N MET A 712 -4.22 24.63 -4.88
CA MET A 712 -5.34 23.79 -5.29
C MET A 712 -6.58 24.03 -4.41
N VAL A 713 -6.43 23.99 -3.08
CA VAL A 713 -7.53 24.23 -2.13
C VAL A 713 -8.06 25.66 -2.25
N PHE A 714 -7.17 26.65 -2.32
CA PHE A 714 -7.55 28.04 -2.49
C PHE A 714 -8.31 28.28 -3.80
N SER A 715 -7.83 27.71 -4.90
CA SER A 715 -8.50 27.79 -6.21
C SER A 715 -9.89 27.15 -6.17
N PHE A 716 -10.02 25.98 -5.54
CA PHE A 716 -11.31 25.30 -5.37
C PHE A 716 -12.27 26.13 -4.52
N ALA A 717 -11.80 26.72 -3.41
CA ALA A 717 -12.60 27.57 -2.54
C ALA A 717 -13.09 28.83 -3.27
N ILE A 718 -12.23 29.50 -4.04
CA ILE A 718 -12.61 30.66 -4.87
C ILE A 718 -13.66 30.26 -5.90
N MET A 719 -13.43 29.19 -6.66
CA MET A 719 -14.37 28.75 -7.71
C MET A 719 -15.74 28.41 -7.11
N THR A 720 -15.76 27.69 -5.99
CA THR A 720 -16.99 27.33 -5.28
C THR A 720 -17.72 28.58 -4.79
N THR A 721 -16.99 29.53 -4.19
CA THR A 721 -17.55 30.80 -3.72
C THR A 721 -18.15 31.62 -4.87
N VAL A 722 -17.42 31.78 -5.97
CA VAL A 722 -17.88 32.50 -7.17
C VAL A 722 -19.12 31.84 -7.78
N ALA A 723 -19.17 30.51 -7.80
CA ALA A 723 -20.34 29.76 -8.28
C ALA A 723 -21.57 29.95 -7.37
N ILE A 724 -21.40 29.91 -6.05
CA ILE A 724 -22.46 30.18 -5.07
C ILE A 724 -22.99 31.61 -5.23
N LEU A 725 -22.10 32.60 -5.29
CA LEU A 725 -22.48 34.00 -5.47
C LEU A 725 -23.25 34.21 -6.78
N ARG A 726 -22.87 33.53 -7.86
CA ARG A 726 -23.63 33.56 -9.13
C ARG A 726 -25.05 33.01 -8.95
N ILE A 727 -25.20 31.84 -8.32
CA ILE A 727 -26.52 31.22 -8.11
C ILE A 727 -27.43 32.15 -7.31
N LEU A 728 -26.91 32.71 -6.21
CA LEU A 728 -27.65 33.66 -5.37
C LEU A 728 -28.01 34.93 -6.14
N PHE A 729 -27.06 35.49 -6.90
CA PHE A 729 -27.28 36.67 -7.73
C PHE A 729 -28.38 36.45 -8.77
N LEU A 730 -28.33 35.35 -9.51
CA LEU A 730 -29.38 35.01 -10.49
C LEU A 730 -30.72 34.73 -9.80
N GLY A 731 -30.73 34.06 -8.65
CA GLY A 731 -31.93 33.85 -7.85
C GLY A 731 -32.62 35.16 -7.45
N VAL A 732 -31.85 36.16 -7.04
CA VAL A 732 -32.38 37.51 -6.73
C VAL A 732 -32.98 38.18 -7.97
N LEU A 733 -32.31 38.09 -9.13
CA LEU A 733 -32.83 38.66 -10.38
C LEU A 733 -34.11 37.96 -10.85
N VAL A 734 -34.15 36.63 -10.81
CA VAL A 734 -35.34 35.85 -11.16
C VAL A 734 -36.50 36.14 -10.22
N ALA A 735 -36.25 36.27 -8.91
CA ALA A 735 -37.27 36.65 -7.93
C ALA A 735 -37.81 38.07 -8.18
N ARG A 736 -36.95 39.02 -8.57
CA ARG A 736 -37.36 40.37 -8.98
C ARG A 736 -38.19 40.36 -10.25
N GLN A 737 -37.80 39.57 -11.24
CA GLN A 737 -38.49 39.46 -12.52
C GLN A 737 -39.86 38.78 -12.37
N SER A 738 -39.94 37.72 -11.56
CA SER A 738 -41.20 36.99 -11.30
C SER A 738 -42.25 37.84 -10.57
N ARG A 739 -41.84 38.93 -9.90
CA ARG A 739 -42.75 39.91 -9.26
C ARG A 739 -43.24 41.01 -10.22
N ARG A 740 -42.71 41.09 -11.44
CA ARG A 740 -43.20 42.01 -12.48
C ARG A 740 -44.41 41.37 -13.17
N HIS A 741 -45.61 41.82 -12.82
CA HIS A 741 -46.82 41.52 -13.59
C HIS A 741 -46.96 42.53 -14.74
N PRO A 742 -47.37 42.09 -15.96
CA PRO A 742 -47.82 43.02 -16.98
C PRO A 742 -49.03 43.79 -16.43
N LYS A 743 -48.97 45.12 -16.42
CA LYS A 743 -49.99 45.99 -15.81
C LYS A 743 -51.17 46.30 -16.74
N GLU A 744 -51.14 45.87 -18.00
CA GLU A 744 -52.14 46.26 -19.00
C GLU A 744 -52.60 45.07 -19.85
N ASP A 745 -53.90 45.04 -20.14
CA ASP A 745 -54.53 44.09 -21.06
C ASP A 745 -54.19 44.50 -22.51
N LEU A 746 -53.03 44.04 -22.98
CA LEU A 746 -52.53 44.29 -24.33
C LEU A 746 -53.11 43.32 -25.38
N SER A 747 -54.24 42.68 -25.10
CA SER A 747 -54.90 41.73 -26.01
C SER A 747 -55.34 42.33 -27.35
N ALA A 748 -55.48 43.66 -27.44
CA ALA A 748 -55.86 44.36 -28.67
C ALA A 748 -54.70 44.63 -29.65
N PHE A 749 -53.44 44.36 -29.27
CA PHE A 749 -52.28 44.62 -30.12
C PHE A 749 -51.99 43.43 -31.06
N GLU A 750 -52.59 43.46 -32.26
CA GLU A 750 -52.43 42.43 -33.30
C GLU A 750 -51.96 42.99 -34.67
N PRO A 751 -50.75 43.56 -34.77
CA PRO A 751 -50.20 44.02 -36.06
C PRO A 751 -49.92 42.87 -37.04
N PRO A 752 -49.93 43.11 -38.36
CA PRO A 752 -49.45 42.11 -39.32
C PRO A 752 -48.00 41.69 -39.04
N VAL A 753 -47.73 40.39 -39.07
CA VAL A 753 -46.39 39.82 -38.83
C VAL A 753 -45.91 38.95 -39.99
N CYS A 754 -44.60 38.87 -40.19
CA CYS A 754 -43.97 37.96 -41.14
C CYS A 754 -43.13 36.91 -40.43
N VAL A 755 -43.51 35.63 -40.57
CA VAL A 755 -42.78 34.48 -40.05
C VAL A 755 -41.75 34.04 -41.08
N LEU A 756 -40.47 34.20 -40.75
CA LEU A 756 -39.32 33.90 -41.59
C LEU A 756 -38.78 32.51 -41.26
N ILE A 757 -38.78 31.61 -42.25
CA ILE A 757 -38.30 30.22 -42.09
C ILE A 757 -37.14 29.98 -43.08
N PRO A 758 -35.87 30.12 -42.67
CA PRO A 758 -34.75 29.78 -43.54
C PRO A 758 -34.62 28.26 -43.66
N ALA A 759 -34.51 27.76 -44.89
CA ALA A 759 -34.45 26.33 -45.19
C ALA A 759 -33.30 26.01 -46.16
N PHE A 760 -32.56 24.95 -45.85
CA PHE A 760 -31.56 24.35 -46.74
C PHE A 760 -31.54 22.84 -46.53
N ASN A 761 -32.04 22.08 -47.50
CA ASN A 761 -32.17 20.62 -47.45
C ASN A 761 -33.05 20.07 -46.31
N GLU A 762 -34.24 20.63 -46.11
CA GLU A 762 -35.15 20.36 -44.99
C GLU A 762 -36.44 19.60 -45.39
N GLU A 763 -36.41 18.81 -46.48
CA GLU A 763 -37.57 18.11 -47.04
C GLU A 763 -38.39 17.32 -45.99
N ARG A 764 -37.70 16.76 -44.98
CA ARG A 764 -38.29 15.86 -43.97
C ARG A 764 -39.07 16.58 -42.88
N VAL A 765 -38.79 17.87 -42.65
CA VAL A 765 -39.29 18.61 -41.47
C VAL A 765 -40.07 19.86 -41.84
N ILE A 766 -39.76 20.49 -42.98
CA ILE A 766 -40.32 21.80 -43.35
C ILE A 766 -41.84 21.80 -43.43
N SER A 767 -42.47 20.71 -43.90
CA SER A 767 -43.92 20.63 -44.00
C SER A 767 -44.62 20.73 -42.64
N ARG A 768 -44.07 20.07 -41.60
CA ARG A 768 -44.65 20.10 -40.25
C ARG A 768 -44.48 21.47 -39.60
N THR A 769 -43.35 22.13 -39.88
CA THR A 769 -43.08 23.50 -39.40
C THR A 769 -44.07 24.49 -40.00
N ILE A 770 -44.35 24.40 -41.30
CA ILE A 770 -45.37 25.24 -41.96
C ILE A 770 -46.76 24.96 -41.38
N GLU A 771 -47.12 23.68 -41.22
CA GLU A 771 -48.41 23.27 -40.64
C GLU A 771 -48.60 23.82 -39.22
N ALA A 772 -47.58 23.67 -38.36
CA ALA A 772 -47.60 24.20 -36.99
C ALA A 772 -47.73 25.73 -36.98
N ALA A 773 -47.03 26.43 -37.87
CA ALA A 773 -47.14 27.88 -37.99
C ALA A 773 -48.54 28.30 -38.45
N LEU A 774 -49.16 27.61 -39.42
CA LEU A 774 -50.51 27.90 -39.90
C LEU A 774 -51.60 27.64 -38.85
N ALA A 775 -51.35 26.70 -37.92
CA ALA A 775 -52.24 26.35 -36.81
C ALA A 775 -52.28 27.38 -35.68
N SER A 776 -51.42 28.40 -35.72
CA SER A 776 -51.38 29.50 -34.75
C SER A 776 -52.74 30.20 -34.56
N ASP A 777 -53.00 30.67 -33.34
CA ASP A 777 -54.17 31.50 -33.04
C ASP A 777 -54.09 32.89 -33.69
N TYR A 778 -52.89 33.36 -34.00
CA TYR A 778 -52.62 34.66 -34.62
C TYR A 778 -52.96 34.66 -36.12
N LYS A 779 -53.94 35.47 -36.54
CA LYS A 779 -54.48 35.44 -37.92
C LYS A 779 -53.77 36.38 -38.89
N ALA A 780 -53.31 37.54 -38.41
CA ALA A 780 -52.62 38.54 -39.22
C ALA A 780 -51.15 38.17 -39.45
N MET A 781 -50.88 37.02 -40.09
CA MET A 781 -49.51 36.56 -40.36
C MET A 781 -49.31 36.08 -41.79
N ARG A 782 -48.12 36.36 -42.31
CA ARG A 782 -47.56 35.78 -43.54
C ARG A 782 -46.39 34.87 -43.18
N ILE A 783 -46.27 33.73 -43.85
CA ILE A 783 -45.16 32.78 -43.71
C ILE A 783 -44.30 32.91 -44.96
N LEU A 784 -43.05 33.32 -44.77
CA LEU A 784 -42.03 33.45 -45.80
C LEU A 784 -40.95 32.41 -45.57
N VAL A 785 -40.96 31.35 -46.38
CA VAL A 785 -39.90 30.34 -46.38
C VAL A 785 -38.80 30.78 -47.33
N ILE A 786 -37.55 30.75 -46.87
CA ILE A 786 -36.38 31.16 -47.65
C ILE A 786 -35.53 29.94 -47.96
N ASP A 787 -35.64 29.46 -49.19
CA ASP A 787 -34.83 28.36 -49.72
C ASP A 787 -33.44 28.88 -50.10
N ASP A 788 -32.43 28.53 -49.29
CA ASP A 788 -31.02 28.88 -49.49
C ASP A 788 -30.32 27.91 -50.45
N GLY A 789 -30.97 27.62 -51.58
CA GLY A 789 -30.43 26.79 -52.65
C GLY A 789 -30.41 25.30 -52.33
N SER A 790 -31.50 24.78 -51.75
CA SER A 790 -31.65 23.35 -51.44
C SER A 790 -31.47 22.48 -52.69
N THR A 791 -30.85 21.32 -52.48
CA THR A 791 -30.60 20.27 -53.47
C THR A 791 -31.58 19.10 -53.37
N ASP A 792 -32.46 19.11 -52.37
CA ASP A 792 -33.52 18.11 -52.15
C ASP A 792 -34.90 18.68 -52.51
N GLU A 793 -35.98 17.99 -52.12
CA GLU A 793 -37.36 18.39 -52.44
C GLU A 793 -37.93 19.53 -51.58
N THR A 794 -37.11 20.22 -50.79
CA THR A 794 -37.57 21.30 -49.89
C THR A 794 -38.37 22.37 -50.63
N ALA A 795 -37.86 22.86 -51.77
CA ALA A 795 -38.54 23.90 -52.55
C ALA A 795 -39.89 23.41 -53.08
N SER A 796 -39.93 22.19 -53.63
CA SER A 796 -41.15 21.55 -54.14
C SER A 796 -42.23 21.42 -53.07
N VAL A 797 -41.85 21.01 -51.85
CA VAL A 797 -42.77 20.89 -50.71
C VAL A 797 -43.38 22.25 -50.35
N VAL A 798 -42.59 23.31 -50.32
CA VAL A 798 -43.05 24.66 -49.98
C VAL A 798 -43.95 25.23 -51.09
N GLU A 799 -43.61 25.02 -52.36
CA GLU A 799 -44.45 25.43 -53.49
C GLU A 799 -45.84 24.77 -53.41
N GLY A 800 -45.89 23.49 -53.00
CA GLY A 800 -47.14 22.78 -52.73
C GLY A 800 -47.99 23.41 -51.62
N TRP A 801 -47.36 23.96 -50.57
CA TRP A 801 -48.06 24.70 -49.51
C TRP A 801 -48.52 26.09 -49.96
N ALA A 802 -47.67 26.83 -50.67
CA ALA A 802 -48.00 28.15 -51.22
C ALA A 802 -49.19 28.11 -52.20
N ALA A 803 -49.39 26.99 -52.90
CA ALA A 803 -50.57 26.76 -53.74
C ALA A 803 -51.86 26.49 -52.94
N ARG A 804 -51.75 26.03 -51.68
CA ARG A 804 -52.89 25.64 -50.82
C ARG A 804 -53.33 26.75 -49.86
N ASP A 805 -52.40 27.55 -49.35
CA ASP A 805 -52.69 28.61 -48.40
C ASP A 805 -51.99 29.92 -48.82
N PRO A 806 -52.73 31.02 -49.07
CA PRO A 806 -52.17 32.27 -49.55
C PRO A 806 -51.25 32.97 -48.54
N ARG A 807 -51.24 32.53 -47.28
CA ARG A 807 -50.32 33.04 -46.27
C ARG A 807 -48.89 32.53 -46.48
N VAL A 808 -48.68 31.44 -47.23
CA VAL A 808 -47.36 30.83 -47.44
C VAL A 808 -46.73 31.33 -48.74
N SER A 809 -45.47 31.76 -48.66
CA SER A 809 -44.69 32.24 -49.80
C SER A 809 -43.26 31.69 -49.77
N LEU A 810 -42.69 31.46 -50.96
CA LEU A 810 -41.34 30.93 -51.12
C LEU A 810 -40.41 31.99 -51.73
N LEU A 811 -39.22 32.13 -51.16
CA LEU A 811 -38.15 33.00 -51.64
C LEU A 811 -36.86 32.19 -51.87
N ARG A 812 -36.44 32.04 -53.12
CA ARG A 812 -35.30 31.17 -53.49
C ARG A 812 -34.02 31.94 -53.79
N GLN A 813 -32.89 31.57 -53.19
CA GLN A 813 -31.57 32.14 -53.47
C GLN A 813 -30.53 31.06 -53.74
N ARG A 814 -29.35 31.46 -54.22
CA ARG A 814 -28.17 30.57 -54.25
C ARG A 814 -27.64 30.41 -52.82
N ASN A 815 -27.23 29.19 -52.46
CA ASN A 815 -26.67 28.88 -51.15
C ASN A 815 -25.56 29.86 -50.75
N ALA A 816 -25.86 30.66 -49.74
CA ALA A 816 -25.00 31.69 -49.18
C ALA A 816 -25.01 31.70 -47.64
N GLY A 817 -25.67 30.73 -47.01
CA GLY A 817 -25.78 30.58 -45.56
C GLY A 817 -27.03 31.23 -44.96
N LYS A 818 -27.42 30.74 -43.77
CA LYS A 818 -28.61 31.18 -43.03
C LYS A 818 -28.71 32.70 -42.82
N ALA A 819 -27.62 33.36 -42.42
CA ALA A 819 -27.60 34.81 -42.23
C ALA A 819 -27.93 35.57 -43.53
N SER A 820 -27.43 35.09 -44.68
CA SER A 820 -27.73 35.68 -45.99
C SER A 820 -29.20 35.50 -46.36
N ALA A 821 -29.74 34.29 -46.14
CA ALA A 821 -31.15 33.97 -46.35
C ALA A 821 -32.08 34.87 -45.52
N LEU A 822 -31.81 35.00 -44.21
CA LEU A 822 -32.56 35.89 -43.32
C LEU A 822 -32.44 37.35 -43.74
N ASN A 823 -31.26 37.85 -44.10
CA ASN A 823 -31.08 39.23 -44.56
C ASN A 823 -31.82 39.55 -45.86
N ARG A 824 -31.96 38.55 -46.74
CA ARG A 824 -32.79 38.70 -47.94
C ARG A 824 -34.27 38.78 -47.57
N ALA A 825 -34.70 37.97 -46.60
CA ALA A 825 -36.06 37.98 -46.08
C ALA A 825 -36.42 39.31 -45.40
N VAL A 826 -35.56 39.83 -44.52
CA VAL A 826 -35.75 41.11 -43.82
C VAL A 826 -35.97 42.27 -44.81
N ARG A 827 -35.25 42.26 -45.94
CA ARG A 827 -35.41 43.26 -47.00
C ARG A 827 -36.67 43.08 -47.83
N ALA A 828 -37.12 41.84 -48.01
CA ALA A 828 -38.31 41.50 -48.79
C ALA A 828 -39.62 41.58 -48.00
N ALA A 829 -39.56 41.52 -46.67
CA ALA A 829 -40.71 41.68 -45.80
C ALA A 829 -41.19 43.14 -45.76
N GLU A 830 -42.50 43.32 -45.66
CA GLU A 830 -43.17 44.63 -45.57
C GLU A 830 -43.67 44.89 -44.15
N GLU A 831 -43.90 43.82 -43.40
CA GLU A 831 -44.38 43.82 -42.03
C GLU A 831 -43.31 44.37 -41.07
N GLU A 832 -43.75 45.15 -40.06
CA GLU A 832 -42.84 45.73 -39.08
C GLU A 832 -42.36 44.72 -38.04
N ILE A 833 -43.13 43.66 -37.77
CA ILE A 833 -42.75 42.60 -36.84
C ILE A 833 -42.37 41.35 -37.62
N LEU A 834 -41.13 40.93 -37.45
CA LEU A 834 -40.56 39.75 -38.08
C LEU A 834 -40.32 38.67 -37.02
N ILE A 835 -40.82 37.47 -37.26
CA ILE A 835 -40.66 36.32 -36.37
C ILE A 835 -39.77 35.31 -37.05
N THR A 836 -38.67 34.92 -36.42
CA THR A 836 -37.78 33.88 -36.95
C THR A 836 -38.07 32.54 -36.30
N ILE A 837 -38.23 31.51 -37.15
CA ILE A 837 -38.41 30.12 -36.75
C ILE A 837 -37.49 29.26 -37.61
N ASP A 838 -36.78 28.29 -37.02
CA ASP A 838 -35.96 27.35 -37.78
C ASP A 838 -36.85 26.34 -38.52
N ALA A 839 -36.40 25.83 -39.67
CA ALA A 839 -37.15 24.90 -40.51
C ALA A 839 -37.52 23.56 -39.82
N ASP A 840 -36.90 23.24 -38.68
CA ASP A 840 -37.12 22.05 -37.86
C ASP A 840 -37.78 22.36 -36.50
N THR A 841 -38.34 23.57 -36.33
CA THR A 841 -38.95 24.00 -35.06
C THR A 841 -40.47 24.08 -35.15
N LEU A 842 -41.16 23.39 -34.25
CA LEU A 842 -42.61 23.47 -34.12
C LEU A 842 -42.98 24.51 -33.06
N ILE A 843 -43.85 25.45 -33.39
CA ILE A 843 -44.39 26.43 -32.44
C ILE A 843 -45.75 25.98 -31.90
N LEU A 844 -46.05 26.33 -30.64
CA LEU A 844 -47.38 26.11 -30.07
C LEU A 844 -48.39 27.13 -30.62
N ARG A 845 -49.68 26.82 -30.45
CA ARG A 845 -50.79 27.60 -30.99
C ARG A 845 -50.74 29.07 -30.57
N GLU A 846 -50.37 29.35 -29.32
CA GLU A 846 -50.32 30.69 -28.72
C GLU A 846 -48.95 31.40 -28.84
N THR A 847 -47.96 30.77 -29.50
CA THR A 847 -46.58 31.25 -29.47
C THR A 847 -46.38 32.58 -30.16
N VAL A 848 -46.99 32.76 -31.34
CA VAL A 848 -46.91 34.02 -32.08
C VAL A 848 -47.53 35.15 -31.27
N SER A 849 -48.74 34.94 -30.73
CA SER A 849 -49.43 35.90 -29.87
C SER A 849 -48.59 36.32 -28.66
N ASN A 850 -47.93 35.36 -28.01
CA ASN A 850 -47.06 35.64 -26.87
C ASN A 850 -45.72 36.31 -27.23
N LEU A 851 -45.22 36.14 -28.46
CA LEU A 851 -44.05 36.86 -28.96
C LEU A 851 -44.36 38.32 -29.33
N VAL A 852 -45.55 38.56 -29.89
CA VAL A 852 -45.96 39.88 -30.39
C VAL A 852 -46.41 40.78 -29.25
N ARG A 853 -47.08 40.24 -28.22
CA ARG A 853 -47.65 41.03 -27.12
C ARG A 853 -46.66 42.00 -26.45
N PRO A 854 -45.39 41.62 -26.13
CA PRO A 854 -44.45 42.57 -25.55
C PRO A 854 -44.02 43.69 -26.50
N LEU A 855 -44.10 43.49 -27.82
CA LEU A 855 -43.80 44.52 -28.82
C LEU A 855 -44.88 45.60 -28.92
N ALA A 856 -45.95 45.52 -28.12
CA ALA A 856 -46.87 46.64 -27.93
C ALA A 856 -46.15 47.85 -27.30
N ASP A 857 -45.11 47.61 -26.48
CA ASP A 857 -44.21 48.66 -26.02
C ASP A 857 -43.26 49.05 -27.16
N PRO A 858 -43.31 50.30 -27.67
CA PRO A 858 -42.41 50.77 -28.72
C PRO A 858 -40.94 50.77 -28.31
N ALA A 859 -40.63 50.75 -27.01
CA ALA A 859 -39.25 50.69 -26.51
C ALA A 859 -38.62 49.28 -26.59
N ILE A 860 -39.39 48.24 -26.88
CA ILE A 860 -38.90 46.86 -27.03
C ILE A 860 -38.59 46.60 -28.50
N ASP A 861 -37.35 46.25 -28.80
CA ASP A 861 -36.83 45.99 -30.14
C ASP A 861 -36.92 44.51 -30.55
N ALA A 862 -36.80 43.62 -29.56
CA ALA A 862 -36.84 42.19 -29.78
C ALA A 862 -37.42 41.42 -28.59
N VAL A 863 -38.00 40.26 -28.88
CA VAL A 863 -38.59 39.35 -27.89
C VAL A 863 -37.98 37.97 -28.06
N CYS A 864 -37.47 37.43 -26.95
CA CYS A 864 -36.91 36.10 -26.84
C CYS A 864 -37.97 35.10 -26.38
N GLY A 865 -38.20 34.04 -27.15
CA GLY A 865 -39.11 32.95 -26.79
C GLY A 865 -38.45 31.84 -25.98
N ASN A 866 -39.27 30.86 -25.58
CA ASN A 866 -38.89 29.69 -24.80
C ASN A 866 -38.78 28.45 -25.71
N VAL A 867 -37.56 28.00 -25.96
CA VAL A 867 -37.29 26.81 -26.78
C VAL A 867 -37.21 25.57 -25.90
N GLN A 868 -37.85 24.48 -26.31
CA GLN A 868 -37.91 23.20 -25.59
C GLN A 868 -37.49 22.03 -26.49
N VAL A 869 -37.08 20.92 -25.87
CA VAL A 869 -36.68 19.70 -26.57
C VAL A 869 -37.89 18.79 -26.77
N GLY A 870 -38.15 18.39 -28.03
CA GLY A 870 -39.32 17.56 -28.39
C GLY A 870 -39.08 16.05 -28.44
N ASN A 871 -37.82 15.61 -28.59
CA ASN A 871 -37.45 14.20 -28.75
C ASN A 871 -36.73 13.65 -27.51
N ILE A 872 -37.37 13.71 -26.34
CA ILE A 872 -36.81 13.14 -25.09
C ILE A 872 -36.94 11.61 -25.13
N SER A 873 -36.06 10.98 -25.92
CA SER A 873 -35.98 9.54 -26.17
C SER A 873 -34.88 8.83 -25.38
N ASN A 874 -33.83 9.54 -24.95
CA ASN A 874 -32.69 8.96 -24.23
C ASN A 874 -32.06 9.93 -23.22
N LEU A 875 -31.02 9.48 -22.52
CA LEU A 875 -30.35 10.27 -21.48
C LEU A 875 -29.69 11.55 -22.02
N LEU A 876 -29.14 11.54 -23.25
CA LEU A 876 -28.52 12.72 -23.86
C LEU A 876 -29.55 13.80 -24.20
N THR A 877 -30.68 13.41 -24.80
CA THR A 877 -31.77 14.34 -25.11
C THR A 877 -32.45 14.84 -23.82
N SER A 878 -32.50 14.00 -22.78
CA SER A 878 -32.91 14.43 -21.43
C SER A 878 -31.94 15.44 -20.81
N PHE A 879 -30.62 15.25 -20.90
CA PHE A 879 -29.63 16.22 -20.41
C PHE A 879 -29.81 17.58 -21.08
N GLN A 880 -29.99 17.59 -22.40
CA GLN A 880 -30.25 18.84 -23.11
C GLN A 880 -31.58 19.47 -22.66
N SER A 881 -32.66 18.69 -22.53
CA SER A 881 -33.93 19.22 -22.03
C SER A 881 -33.80 19.89 -20.66
N VAL A 882 -33.06 19.28 -19.73
CA VAL A 882 -32.82 19.85 -18.40
C VAL A 882 -32.00 21.13 -18.48
N GLU A 883 -30.95 21.16 -19.32
CA GLU A 883 -30.11 22.36 -19.50
C GLU A 883 -30.89 23.56 -20.07
N TYR A 884 -31.84 23.33 -20.98
CA TYR A 884 -32.72 24.39 -21.49
C TYR A 884 -33.49 25.06 -20.35
N VAL A 885 -33.99 24.28 -19.38
CA VAL A 885 -34.73 24.79 -18.22
C VAL A 885 -33.78 25.45 -17.20
N THR A 886 -32.75 24.74 -16.75
CA THR A 886 -31.91 25.17 -15.61
C THR A 886 -30.84 26.20 -15.97
N SER A 887 -30.47 26.32 -17.24
CA SER A 887 -29.46 27.28 -17.69
C SER A 887 -30.05 28.29 -18.66
N GLN A 888 -30.57 27.89 -19.82
CA GLN A 888 -30.94 28.87 -20.85
C GLN A 888 -32.13 29.75 -20.43
N ASN A 889 -33.26 29.12 -20.07
CA ASN A 889 -34.47 29.84 -19.70
C ASN A 889 -34.29 30.58 -18.37
N TYR A 890 -33.65 29.94 -17.40
CA TYR A 890 -33.36 30.57 -16.11
C TYR A 890 -32.45 31.80 -16.25
N ASP A 891 -31.35 31.71 -17.03
CA ASP A 891 -30.45 32.85 -17.26
C ASP A 891 -31.15 33.96 -18.07
N ARG A 892 -31.96 33.63 -19.08
CA ARG A 892 -32.76 34.62 -19.84
C ARG A 892 -33.72 35.37 -18.93
N ARG A 893 -34.42 34.65 -18.06
CA ARG A 893 -35.37 35.21 -17.09
C ARG A 893 -34.67 36.15 -16.09
N ALA A 894 -33.45 35.81 -15.67
CA ALA A 894 -32.62 36.68 -14.84
C ALA A 894 -32.18 37.96 -15.58
N PHE A 895 -31.64 37.79 -16.79
CA PHE A 895 -31.02 38.88 -17.58
C PHE A 895 -32.02 39.81 -18.27
N ASP A 896 -33.26 39.38 -18.46
CA ASP A 896 -34.41 40.21 -18.87
C ASP A 896 -34.57 41.44 -17.95
N SER A 897 -34.40 41.25 -16.63
CA SER A 897 -34.55 42.33 -15.65
C SER A 897 -33.51 43.46 -15.80
N LEU A 898 -32.39 43.18 -16.48
CA LEU A 898 -31.24 44.06 -16.64
C LEU A 898 -30.99 44.47 -18.09
N ASN A 899 -31.82 44.03 -19.04
CA ASN A 899 -31.62 44.20 -20.48
C ASN A 899 -30.24 43.71 -20.95
N CYS A 900 -29.88 42.46 -20.61
CA CYS A 900 -28.63 41.83 -21.04
C CYS A 900 -28.80 40.37 -21.49
N ILE A 901 -29.95 40.04 -22.08
CA ILE A 901 -30.19 38.72 -22.67
C ILE A 901 -29.16 38.47 -23.78
N MET A 902 -28.35 37.43 -23.61
CA MET A 902 -27.20 37.19 -24.50
C MET A 902 -27.59 36.61 -25.86
N VAL A 903 -28.75 35.93 -25.96
CA VAL A 903 -29.22 35.27 -27.19
C VAL A 903 -30.74 35.28 -27.25
N VAL A 904 -31.28 35.87 -28.31
CA VAL A 904 -32.62 35.59 -28.84
C VAL A 904 -32.48 34.42 -29.81
N PRO A 905 -33.06 33.24 -29.52
CA PRO A 905 -32.81 32.04 -30.33
C PRO A 905 -33.46 32.17 -31.71
N GLY A 906 -32.74 31.78 -32.76
CA GLY A 906 -33.27 31.76 -34.13
C GLY A 906 -34.52 30.89 -34.31
N ALA A 907 -34.71 29.89 -33.45
CA ALA A 907 -35.88 29.03 -33.42
C ALA A 907 -37.16 29.73 -32.93
N THR A 908 -37.06 30.79 -32.11
CA THR A 908 -38.23 31.49 -31.52
C THR A 908 -37.84 32.89 -31.07
N GLY A 909 -37.81 33.81 -32.02
CA GLY A 909 -37.51 35.22 -31.76
C GLY A 909 -38.42 36.13 -32.58
N ALA A 910 -38.83 37.25 -32.00
CA ALA A 910 -39.51 38.32 -32.71
C ALA A 910 -38.67 39.60 -32.69
N TRP A 911 -38.69 40.34 -33.79
CA TRP A 911 -37.80 41.48 -34.04
C TRP A 911 -38.58 42.60 -34.72
N ARG A 912 -38.26 43.86 -34.38
CA ARG A 912 -38.66 45.00 -35.19
C ARG A 912 -37.82 45.07 -36.46
N ARG A 913 -38.50 45.13 -37.61
CA ARG A 913 -37.86 45.26 -38.92
C ARG A 913 -37.02 46.54 -39.01
N SER A 914 -37.55 47.65 -38.49
CA SER A 914 -36.82 48.93 -38.42
C SER A 914 -35.49 48.79 -37.69
N THR A 915 -35.48 48.19 -36.50
CA THR A 915 -34.26 47.94 -35.73
C THR A 915 -33.29 47.03 -36.49
N LEU A 916 -33.77 45.95 -37.12
CA LEU A 916 -32.92 45.07 -37.92
C LEU A 916 -32.24 45.80 -39.08
N LEU A 917 -32.94 46.70 -39.77
CA LEU A 917 -32.37 47.49 -40.86
C LEU A 917 -31.35 48.50 -40.34
N GLU A 918 -31.59 49.12 -39.18
CA GLU A 918 -30.68 50.08 -38.56
C GLU A 918 -29.35 49.46 -38.14
N VAL A 919 -29.38 48.28 -37.52
CA VAL A 919 -28.16 47.61 -37.01
C VAL A 919 -27.43 46.78 -38.06
N GLY A 920 -27.94 46.73 -39.30
CA GLY A 920 -27.34 46.00 -40.43
C GLY A 920 -27.70 44.51 -40.52
N ALA A 921 -28.78 44.09 -39.85
CA ALA A 921 -29.32 42.72 -39.82
C ALA A 921 -28.29 41.65 -39.39
N TYR A 922 -28.38 40.41 -39.90
CA TYR A 922 -27.56 39.28 -39.48
C TYR A 922 -26.14 39.34 -40.06
N SER A 923 -25.12 39.17 -39.22
CA SER A 923 -23.71 39.11 -39.67
C SER A 923 -23.28 37.67 -39.99
N GLY A 924 -22.42 37.52 -41.01
CA GLY A 924 -21.75 36.24 -41.34
C GLY A 924 -20.39 36.05 -40.66
N ASP A 925 -20.00 36.91 -39.72
CA ASP A 925 -18.68 36.85 -39.07
C ASP A 925 -18.55 35.74 -38.02
N THR A 926 -19.68 35.25 -37.52
CA THR A 926 -19.81 34.28 -36.41
C THR A 926 -20.64 33.06 -36.82
N LEU A 927 -20.48 31.94 -36.12
CA LEU A 927 -21.27 30.71 -36.32
C LEU A 927 -22.67 30.71 -35.67
N THR A 928 -22.98 31.79 -34.94
CA THR A 928 -24.21 31.98 -34.16
C THR A 928 -24.73 33.38 -34.47
N GLU A 929 -25.31 33.53 -35.64
CA GLU A 929 -25.78 34.80 -36.20
C GLU A 929 -26.86 35.47 -35.33
N ASP A 930 -27.67 34.67 -34.65
CA ASP A 930 -28.73 35.09 -33.74
C ASP A 930 -28.18 35.70 -32.45
N ALA A 931 -27.17 35.07 -31.85
CA ALA A 931 -26.44 35.61 -30.72
C ALA A 931 -25.71 36.92 -31.09
N ASP A 932 -25.04 36.97 -32.25
CA ASP A 932 -24.31 38.16 -32.69
C ASP A 932 -25.25 39.36 -32.92
N LEU A 933 -26.40 39.12 -33.56
CA LEU A 933 -27.44 40.13 -33.74
C LEU A 933 -27.98 40.64 -32.40
N THR A 934 -28.26 39.73 -31.47
CA THR A 934 -28.72 40.05 -30.10
C THR A 934 -27.75 41.03 -29.43
N LEU A 935 -26.45 40.71 -29.43
CA LEU A 935 -25.43 41.55 -28.82
C LEU A 935 -25.24 42.88 -29.58
N THR A 936 -25.45 42.89 -30.90
CA THR A 936 -25.36 44.09 -31.72
C THR A 936 -26.46 45.09 -31.38
N ILE A 937 -27.71 44.62 -31.19
CA ILE A 937 -28.84 45.45 -30.75
C ILE A 937 -28.60 45.99 -29.34
N LEU A 938 -28.18 45.13 -28.40
CA LEU A 938 -27.88 45.56 -27.03
C LEU A 938 -26.72 46.58 -26.98
N ARG A 939 -25.70 46.41 -27.83
CA ARG A 939 -24.60 47.37 -27.98
C ARG A 939 -25.07 48.71 -28.54
N ALA A 940 -26.08 48.71 -29.41
CA ALA A 940 -26.71 49.92 -29.94
C ALA A 940 -27.67 50.59 -28.93
N GLY A 941 -27.91 49.97 -27.77
CA GLY A 941 -28.79 50.49 -26.72
C GLY A 941 -30.24 50.02 -26.82
N GLY A 942 -30.54 49.09 -27.73
CA GLY A 942 -31.88 48.51 -27.88
C GLY A 942 -32.31 47.66 -26.67
N ARG A 943 -33.61 47.39 -26.55
CA ARG A 943 -34.18 46.59 -25.47
C ARG A 943 -34.72 45.26 -25.94
N ILE A 944 -34.37 44.21 -25.20
CA ILE A 944 -34.77 42.84 -25.48
C ILE A 944 -35.44 42.29 -24.24
N THR A 945 -36.61 41.67 -24.41
CA THR A 945 -37.34 41.04 -23.30
C THR A 945 -37.54 39.54 -23.52
N TYR A 946 -37.83 38.81 -22.45
CA TYR A 946 -38.11 37.37 -22.47
C TYR A 946 -39.60 37.07 -22.30
N ALA A 947 -40.19 36.33 -23.25
CA ALA A 947 -41.57 35.86 -23.22
C ALA A 947 -41.62 34.35 -22.87
N PRO A 948 -41.79 33.98 -21.58
CA PRO A 948 -41.70 32.58 -21.15
C PRO A 948 -42.82 31.69 -21.70
N MET A 949 -43.97 32.27 -22.08
CA MET A 949 -45.12 31.56 -22.64
C MET A 949 -45.06 31.41 -24.17
N ALA A 950 -44.13 32.09 -24.85
CA ALA A 950 -43.89 31.90 -26.28
C ALA A 950 -43.06 30.62 -26.50
N LYS A 951 -43.70 29.46 -26.46
CA LYS A 951 -43.02 28.16 -26.46
C LYS A 951 -42.81 27.58 -27.85
N SER A 952 -41.68 26.90 -28.06
CA SER A 952 -41.42 26.12 -29.27
C SER A 952 -40.69 24.83 -28.93
N ILE A 953 -40.66 23.93 -29.91
CA ILE A 953 -40.13 22.59 -29.77
C ILE A 953 -39.15 22.32 -30.91
N THR A 954 -37.95 21.85 -30.58
CA THR A 954 -36.90 21.48 -31.55
C THR A 954 -36.32 20.11 -31.25
N GLU A 955 -35.59 19.54 -32.23
CA GLU A 955 -34.90 18.25 -32.10
C GLU A 955 -33.50 18.39 -31.47
N ALA A 956 -33.30 17.71 -30.35
CA ALA A 956 -32.01 17.48 -29.70
C ALA A 956 -31.22 16.34 -30.37
N PRO A 957 -29.88 16.38 -30.42
CA PRO A 957 -29.08 15.29 -30.94
C PRO A 957 -29.17 14.02 -30.09
N GLU A 958 -29.39 12.87 -30.73
CA GLU A 958 -29.60 11.58 -30.04
C GLU A 958 -28.30 10.82 -29.74
N ASN A 959 -27.16 11.25 -30.30
CA ASN A 959 -25.85 10.62 -30.09
C ASN A 959 -24.74 11.63 -29.79
N ILE A 960 -23.68 11.14 -29.14
CA ILE A 960 -22.56 11.96 -28.64
C ILE A 960 -21.86 12.73 -29.76
N ARG A 961 -21.66 12.13 -30.94
CA ARG A 961 -20.96 12.79 -32.07
C ARG A 961 -21.76 13.97 -32.62
N ALA A 962 -23.08 13.79 -32.76
CA ALA A 962 -23.99 14.85 -33.16
C ALA A 962 -24.05 15.96 -32.11
N LEU A 963 -24.13 15.59 -30.83
CA LEU A 963 -24.13 16.53 -29.71
C LEU A 963 -22.82 17.32 -29.63
N PHE A 964 -21.66 16.69 -29.79
CA PHE A 964 -20.35 17.34 -29.78
C PHE A 964 -20.27 18.40 -30.88
N ARG A 965 -20.70 18.09 -32.11
CA ARG A 965 -20.72 19.06 -33.22
C ARG A 965 -21.62 20.26 -32.92
N GLN A 966 -22.80 20.02 -32.34
CA GLN A 966 -23.72 21.08 -31.94
C GLN A 966 -23.08 21.99 -30.88
N ARG A 967 -22.57 21.40 -29.80
CA ARG A 967 -22.00 22.15 -28.67
C ARG A 967 -20.71 22.86 -29.02
N PHE A 968 -19.88 22.25 -29.85
CA PHE A 968 -18.71 22.90 -30.41
C PHE A 968 -19.11 24.15 -31.21
N ARG A 969 -20.11 24.06 -32.10
CA ARG A 969 -20.60 25.22 -32.87
C ARG A 969 -21.12 26.33 -31.97
N TRP A 970 -21.95 26.00 -30.98
CA TRP A 970 -22.53 26.99 -30.08
C TRP A 970 -21.47 27.66 -29.20
N CYS A 971 -20.58 26.88 -28.59
CA CYS A 971 -19.52 27.41 -27.75
C CYS A 971 -18.49 28.22 -28.55
N TYR A 972 -18.13 27.77 -29.76
CA TYR A 972 -17.24 28.51 -30.66
C TYR A 972 -17.87 29.81 -31.16
N GLY A 973 -19.14 29.77 -31.58
CA GLY A 973 -19.90 30.96 -31.98
C GLY A 973 -20.05 31.97 -30.85
N THR A 974 -20.33 31.49 -29.64
CA THR A 974 -20.39 32.33 -28.42
C THR A 974 -19.04 33.00 -28.13
N LEU A 975 -17.93 32.25 -28.25
CA LEU A 975 -16.59 32.79 -28.12
C LEU A 975 -16.29 33.86 -29.19
N GLN A 976 -16.71 33.63 -30.44
CA GLN A 976 -16.59 34.63 -31.51
C GLN A 976 -17.40 35.89 -31.22
N CYS A 977 -18.65 35.74 -30.77
CA CYS A 977 -19.52 36.86 -30.39
C CYS A 977 -18.91 37.68 -29.26
N MET A 978 -18.46 37.03 -28.19
CA MET A 978 -17.78 37.70 -27.07
C MET A 978 -16.54 38.45 -27.55
N TRP A 979 -15.74 37.85 -28.44
CA TRP A 979 -14.56 38.50 -28.99
C TRP A 979 -14.89 39.68 -29.90
N LYS A 980 -15.92 39.56 -30.75
CA LYS A 980 -16.42 40.64 -31.62
C LYS A 980 -16.85 41.86 -30.81
N HIS A 981 -17.56 41.62 -29.71
CA HIS A 981 -18.14 42.65 -28.84
C HIS A 981 -17.28 43.00 -27.62
N ARG A 982 -16.01 42.59 -27.58
CA ARG A 982 -15.09 42.85 -26.44
C ARG A 982 -14.93 44.34 -26.09
N GLY A 983 -15.15 45.26 -27.03
CA GLY A 983 -15.13 46.71 -26.77
C GLY A 983 -16.26 47.22 -25.85
N CYS A 984 -17.23 46.35 -25.53
CA CYS A 984 -18.33 46.63 -24.61
C CYS A 984 -18.01 46.27 -23.16
N PHE A 985 -16.92 45.54 -22.86
CA PHE A 985 -16.55 45.25 -21.46
C PHE A 985 -16.48 46.54 -20.64
N GLY A 986 -17.09 46.54 -19.46
CA GLY A 986 -17.19 47.72 -18.59
C GLY A 986 -18.23 48.77 -19.00
N LYS A 987 -19.11 48.50 -19.98
CA LYS A 987 -20.15 49.44 -20.45
C LYS A 987 -21.55 48.84 -20.34
N GLY A 988 -22.42 49.49 -19.56
CA GLY A 988 -23.81 49.08 -19.36
C GLY A 988 -23.95 47.66 -18.76
N ALA A 989 -25.18 47.15 -18.70
CA ALA A 989 -25.45 45.81 -18.17
C ALA A 989 -24.81 44.70 -19.03
N LEU A 990 -24.78 44.88 -20.36
CA LEU A 990 -24.12 43.94 -21.26
C LEU A 990 -22.62 43.78 -20.93
N GLY A 991 -21.91 44.89 -20.69
CA GLY A 991 -20.47 44.91 -20.44
C GLY A 991 -20.04 44.53 -19.03
N TRP A 992 -20.87 44.80 -18.03
CA TRP A 992 -20.58 44.49 -16.62
C TRP A 992 -21.12 43.14 -16.15
N ILE A 993 -22.15 42.61 -16.82
CA ILE A 993 -22.85 41.41 -16.37
C ILE A 993 -22.89 40.36 -17.48
N GLY A 994 -23.42 40.71 -18.66
CA GLY A 994 -23.62 39.75 -19.77
C GLY A 994 -22.32 39.11 -20.27
N LEU A 995 -21.39 39.92 -20.79
CA LEU A 995 -20.11 39.45 -21.33
C LEU A 995 -19.21 38.81 -20.24
N PRO A 996 -19.07 39.38 -19.03
CA PRO A 996 -18.36 38.69 -17.94
C PRO A 996 -18.96 37.35 -17.56
N ASN A 997 -20.29 37.20 -17.56
CA ASN A 997 -20.93 35.91 -17.27
C ASN A 997 -20.55 34.85 -18.31
N VAL A 998 -20.49 35.20 -19.60
CA VAL A 998 -20.03 34.29 -20.66
C VAL A 998 -18.56 33.94 -20.45
N ALA A 999 -17.69 34.94 -20.23
CA ALA A 999 -16.26 34.73 -20.04
C ALA A 999 -15.97 33.81 -18.83
N VAL A 1000 -16.57 34.11 -17.68
CA VAL A 1000 -16.30 33.39 -16.43
C VAL A 1000 -16.99 32.03 -16.41
N PHE A 1001 -18.30 31.96 -16.65
CA PHE A 1001 -19.07 30.74 -16.36
C PHE A 1001 -19.24 29.81 -17.56
N GLN A 1002 -19.16 30.30 -18.79
CA GLN A 1002 -19.27 29.46 -19.99
C GLN A 1002 -17.90 29.05 -20.57
N LEU A 1003 -16.84 29.84 -20.30
CA LEU A 1003 -15.49 29.56 -20.79
C LEU A 1003 -14.51 29.19 -19.67
N MET A 1004 -14.22 30.09 -18.74
CA MET A 1004 -13.17 29.84 -17.72
C MET A 1004 -13.56 28.71 -16.76
N PHE A 1005 -14.78 28.71 -16.24
CA PHE A 1005 -15.20 27.74 -15.24
C PHE A 1005 -15.12 26.28 -15.75
N PRO A 1006 -15.61 25.93 -16.97
CA PRO A 1006 -15.35 24.64 -17.60
C PRO A 1006 -13.87 24.26 -17.76
N LEU A 1007 -12.98 25.21 -18.05
CA LEU A 1007 -11.56 24.94 -18.25
C LEU A 1007 -10.85 24.59 -16.93
N PHE A 1008 -11.24 25.22 -15.83
CA PHE A 1008 -10.62 25.01 -14.52
C PHE A 1008 -11.34 23.97 -13.66
N SER A 1009 -12.60 23.63 -13.95
CA SER A 1009 -13.37 22.67 -13.16
C SER A 1009 -12.73 21.27 -13.02
N PRO A 1010 -12.00 20.73 -14.01
CA PRO A 1010 -11.26 19.47 -13.84
C PRO A 1010 -10.25 19.51 -12.69
N ILE A 1011 -9.64 20.68 -12.42
CA ILE A 1011 -8.71 20.85 -11.29
C ILE A 1011 -9.40 20.49 -9.98
N GLY A 1012 -10.62 20.99 -9.75
CA GLY A 1012 -11.38 20.66 -8.53
C GLY A 1012 -11.62 19.17 -8.33
N THR A 1013 -11.73 18.38 -9.41
CA THR A 1013 -11.85 16.92 -9.33
C THR A 1013 -10.52 16.28 -8.90
N VAL A 1014 -9.40 16.77 -9.43
CA VAL A 1014 -8.06 16.34 -9.02
C VAL A 1014 -7.78 16.72 -7.56
N VAL A 1015 -8.19 17.92 -7.12
CA VAL A 1015 -8.07 18.35 -5.71
C VAL A 1015 -8.85 17.40 -4.80
N LEU A 1016 -10.10 17.10 -5.14
CA LEU A 1016 -10.91 16.17 -4.35
C LEU A 1016 -10.26 14.78 -4.27
N ALA A 1017 -9.79 14.23 -5.39
CA ALA A 1017 -9.10 12.94 -5.41
C ALA A 1017 -7.82 12.96 -4.55
N PHE A 1018 -7.02 14.01 -4.66
CA PHE A 1018 -5.79 14.18 -3.89
C PHE A 1018 -6.05 14.31 -2.38
N MET A 1019 -7.06 15.08 -1.99
CA MET A 1019 -7.42 15.26 -0.57
C MET A 1019 -8.06 14.01 0.03
N LEU A 1020 -8.79 13.23 -0.77
CA LEU A 1020 -9.28 11.90 -0.34
C LEU A 1020 -8.12 10.96 -0.02
N LEU A 1021 -7.04 10.99 -0.82
CA LEU A 1021 -5.84 10.20 -0.54
C LEU A 1021 -5.10 10.64 0.73
N ARG A 1022 -5.13 11.94 1.05
CA ARG A 1022 -4.50 12.49 2.28
C ARG A 1022 -5.38 12.39 3.53
N GLN A 1023 -6.62 11.90 3.42
CA GLN A 1023 -7.63 11.92 4.48
C GLN A 1023 -8.05 13.32 5.00
N ASP A 1024 -7.58 14.41 4.38
CA ASP A 1024 -7.91 15.81 4.71
C ASP A 1024 -9.07 16.37 3.86
N TYR A 1025 -10.11 15.57 3.62
CA TYR A 1025 -11.15 15.88 2.61
C TYR A 1025 -12.34 16.70 3.13
N GLU A 1026 -12.50 16.86 4.45
CA GLU A 1026 -13.72 17.44 5.04
C GLU A 1026 -14.11 18.80 4.45
N PRO A 1027 -13.21 19.82 4.36
CA PRO A 1027 -13.61 21.14 3.86
C PRO A 1027 -14.03 21.11 2.39
N VAL A 1028 -13.39 20.25 1.59
CA VAL A 1028 -13.66 20.09 0.16
C VAL A 1028 -15.02 19.42 -0.05
N VAL A 1029 -15.30 18.35 0.71
CA VAL A 1029 -16.59 17.64 0.64
C VAL A 1029 -17.72 18.54 1.11
N VAL A 1030 -17.58 19.26 2.23
CA VAL A 1030 -18.59 20.20 2.72
C VAL A 1030 -18.86 21.31 1.68
N GLY A 1031 -17.81 21.88 1.10
CA GLY A 1031 -17.94 22.89 0.04
C GLY A 1031 -18.66 22.35 -1.20
N TYR A 1032 -18.30 21.14 -1.65
CA TYR A 1032 -18.91 20.50 -2.81
C TYR A 1032 -20.40 20.16 -2.57
N LEU A 1033 -20.72 19.59 -1.42
CA LEU A 1033 -22.11 19.25 -1.05
C LEU A 1033 -22.97 20.51 -0.90
N THR A 1034 -22.43 21.58 -0.31
CA THR A 1034 -23.10 22.88 -0.21
C THR A 1034 -23.42 23.44 -1.59
N PHE A 1035 -22.43 23.43 -2.49
CA PHE A 1035 -22.63 23.86 -3.88
C PHE A 1035 -23.70 23.01 -4.58
N LEU A 1036 -23.67 21.68 -4.44
CA LEU A 1036 -24.63 20.78 -5.06
C LEU A 1036 -26.06 21.02 -4.53
N ALA A 1037 -26.21 21.21 -3.23
CA ALA A 1037 -27.51 21.53 -2.62
C ALA A 1037 -28.10 22.85 -3.16
N LEU A 1038 -27.27 23.88 -3.33
CA LEU A 1038 -27.68 25.16 -3.91
C LEU A 1038 -28.03 25.04 -5.41
N ASP A 1039 -27.24 24.30 -6.19
CA ASP A 1039 -27.49 24.03 -7.62
C ASP A 1039 -28.81 23.27 -7.82
N LEU A 1040 -29.09 22.28 -6.96
CA LEU A 1040 -30.35 21.54 -6.96
C LEU A 1040 -31.54 22.42 -6.55
N THR A 1041 -31.36 23.29 -5.56
CA THR A 1041 -32.40 24.24 -5.14
C THR A 1041 -32.73 25.23 -6.27
N ALA A 1042 -31.71 25.79 -6.92
CA ALA A 1042 -31.89 26.66 -8.08
C ALA A 1042 -32.58 25.92 -9.25
N SER A 1043 -32.22 24.65 -9.47
CA SER A 1043 -32.86 23.80 -10.46
C SER A 1043 -34.33 23.56 -10.13
N LEU A 1044 -34.68 23.25 -8.87
CA LEU A 1044 -36.08 23.09 -8.44
C LEU A 1044 -36.90 24.35 -8.73
N VAL A 1045 -36.34 25.53 -8.42
CA VAL A 1045 -36.99 26.82 -8.74
C VAL A 1045 -37.16 27.00 -10.25
N ALA A 1046 -36.15 26.68 -11.06
CA ALA A 1046 -36.22 26.77 -12.52
C ALA A 1046 -37.34 25.87 -13.10
N PHE A 1047 -37.43 24.62 -12.64
CA PHE A 1047 -38.48 23.68 -13.06
C PHE A 1047 -39.87 24.15 -12.62
N TRP A 1048 -40.01 24.68 -11.41
CA TRP A 1048 -41.26 25.26 -10.92
C TRP A 1048 -41.71 26.46 -11.79
N LEU A 1049 -40.80 27.37 -12.13
CA LEU A 1049 -41.07 28.55 -12.95
C LEU A 1049 -41.44 28.24 -14.40
N ASP A 1050 -40.91 27.16 -14.97
CA ASP A 1050 -41.21 26.69 -16.32
C ASP A 1050 -42.36 25.67 -16.37
N ARG A 1051 -42.99 25.38 -15.21
CA ARG A 1051 -44.10 24.42 -15.03
C ARG A 1051 -43.75 23.02 -15.56
N ARG A 1052 -42.55 22.55 -15.25
CA ARG A 1052 -42.05 21.22 -15.63
C ARG A 1052 -42.13 20.25 -14.45
N PRO A 1053 -42.33 18.93 -14.70
CA PRO A 1053 -42.40 17.94 -13.63
C PRO A 1053 -41.13 17.93 -12.77
N LEU A 1054 -41.25 18.15 -11.46
CA LEU A 1054 -40.10 18.22 -10.54
C LEU A 1054 -39.29 16.92 -10.47
N ARG A 1055 -39.91 15.77 -10.79
CA ARG A 1055 -39.22 14.47 -10.89
C ARG A 1055 -38.06 14.47 -11.89
N GLU A 1056 -38.06 15.36 -12.87
CA GLU A 1056 -36.97 15.48 -13.85
C GLU A 1056 -35.69 16.09 -13.24
N VAL A 1057 -35.77 16.75 -12.08
CA VAL A 1057 -34.60 17.33 -11.39
C VAL A 1057 -33.58 16.27 -11.01
N ARG A 1058 -33.97 15.01 -10.79
CA ARG A 1058 -33.03 13.90 -10.54
C ARG A 1058 -32.00 13.73 -11.65
N VAL A 1059 -32.34 14.12 -12.88
CA VAL A 1059 -31.43 14.06 -14.03
C VAL A 1059 -30.30 15.09 -13.88
N VAL A 1060 -30.51 16.21 -13.18
CA VAL A 1060 -29.48 17.22 -12.88
C VAL A 1060 -28.31 16.61 -12.11
N ILE A 1061 -28.59 15.72 -11.15
CA ILE A 1061 -27.56 15.03 -10.36
C ILE A 1061 -26.68 14.18 -11.29
N ILE A 1062 -27.30 13.34 -12.11
CA ILE A 1062 -26.59 12.46 -13.06
C ILE A 1062 -25.83 13.30 -14.10
N GLN A 1063 -26.43 14.39 -14.56
CA GLN A 1063 -25.85 15.33 -15.52
C GLN A 1063 -24.54 15.93 -14.99
N ARG A 1064 -24.41 16.15 -13.68
CA ARG A 1064 -23.20 16.72 -13.07
C ARG A 1064 -21.97 15.83 -13.27
N PHE A 1065 -22.15 14.51 -13.23
CA PHE A 1065 -21.05 13.55 -13.33
C PHE A 1065 -20.78 13.07 -14.76
N LEU A 1066 -21.79 13.08 -15.64
CA LEU A 1066 -21.62 12.57 -17.01
C LEU A 1066 -21.57 13.68 -18.06
N TYR A 1067 -22.47 14.65 -17.99
CA TYR A 1067 -22.64 15.65 -19.03
C TYR A 1067 -21.73 16.87 -18.86
N ARG A 1068 -21.49 17.32 -17.62
CA ARG A 1068 -20.59 18.45 -17.37
C ARG A 1068 -19.14 18.17 -17.80
N PRO A 1069 -18.54 16.99 -17.49
CA PRO A 1069 -17.22 16.65 -18.04
C PRO A 1069 -17.17 16.65 -19.57
N PHE A 1070 -18.23 16.17 -20.23
CA PHE A 1070 -18.36 16.25 -21.68
C PHE A 1070 -18.31 17.71 -22.19
N LEU A 1071 -19.01 18.64 -21.52
CA LEU A 1071 -18.93 20.06 -21.87
C LEU A 1071 -17.54 20.65 -21.64
N TYR A 1072 -16.79 20.21 -20.61
CA TYR A 1072 -15.42 20.66 -20.36
C TYR A 1072 -14.50 20.29 -21.53
N VAL A 1073 -14.62 19.06 -22.04
CA VAL A 1073 -13.88 18.60 -23.22
C VAL A 1073 -14.23 19.43 -24.46
N VAL A 1074 -15.52 19.73 -24.67
CA VAL A 1074 -15.97 20.59 -25.77
C VAL A 1074 -15.35 21.99 -25.65
N THR A 1075 -15.40 22.61 -24.48
CA THR A 1075 -14.83 23.95 -24.25
C THR A 1075 -13.33 23.95 -24.50
N PHE A 1076 -12.59 22.95 -24.02
CA PHE A 1076 -11.16 22.82 -24.29
C PHE A 1076 -10.86 22.71 -25.79
N ALA A 1077 -11.62 21.87 -26.51
CA ALA A 1077 -11.49 21.73 -27.96
C ALA A 1077 -11.79 23.04 -28.71
N VAL A 1078 -12.79 23.81 -28.26
CA VAL A 1078 -13.15 25.12 -28.83
C VAL A 1078 -12.05 26.14 -28.64
N VAL A 1079 -11.50 26.27 -27.42
CA VAL A 1079 -10.41 27.20 -27.12
C VAL A 1079 -9.17 26.84 -27.94
N LEU A 1080 -8.83 25.56 -28.02
CA LEU A 1080 -7.71 25.10 -28.83
C LEU A 1080 -7.91 25.39 -30.33
N ALA A 1081 -9.12 25.18 -30.85
CA ALA A 1081 -9.46 25.51 -32.24
C ALA A 1081 -9.38 27.03 -32.52
N ALA A 1082 -9.81 27.86 -31.57
CA ALA A 1082 -9.72 29.32 -31.67
C ALA A 1082 -8.25 29.80 -31.64
N LEU A 1083 -7.42 29.24 -30.74
CA LEU A 1083 -5.99 29.52 -30.67
C LEU A 1083 -5.24 29.11 -31.95
N ARG A 1084 -5.58 27.96 -32.53
CA ARG A 1084 -5.02 27.49 -33.81
C ARG A 1084 -5.47 28.30 -35.02
N GLY A 1085 -6.54 29.09 -34.88
CA GLY A 1085 -7.14 29.88 -35.96
C GLY A 1085 -7.85 29.04 -37.03
N ALA A 1086 -8.42 27.89 -36.65
CA ALA A 1086 -9.10 27.00 -37.58
C ALA A 1086 -10.39 27.62 -38.12
N ARG A 1087 -10.57 27.65 -39.46
CA ARG A 1087 -11.84 28.01 -40.09
C ARG A 1087 -12.86 26.90 -39.83
N GLN A 1088 -14.03 27.27 -39.31
CA GLN A 1088 -15.12 26.34 -39.04
C GLN A 1088 -16.30 26.68 -39.94
N GLY A 1089 -16.85 25.69 -40.64
CA GLY A 1089 -17.99 25.85 -41.54
C GLY A 1089 -19.32 25.47 -40.89
N TRP A 1090 -20.42 25.84 -41.53
CA TRP A 1090 -21.78 25.43 -41.15
C TRP A 1090 -21.99 23.94 -41.45
N ASN A 1091 -21.61 23.07 -40.51
CA ASN A 1091 -21.78 21.62 -40.65
C ASN A 1091 -23.17 21.18 -40.13
N LYS A 1092 -24.01 20.68 -41.04
CA LYS A 1092 -25.41 20.27 -40.77
C LYS A 1092 -25.50 18.97 -39.95
N LEU A 1093 -26.52 18.87 -39.10
CA LEU A 1093 -26.92 17.66 -38.36
C LEU A 1093 -27.99 16.89 -39.16
N ALA A 1094 -27.89 15.57 -39.23
CA ALA A 1094 -28.94 14.74 -39.83
C ALA A 1094 -30.17 14.71 -38.90
N ARG A 1095 -31.35 15.02 -39.43
CA ARG A 1095 -32.63 15.09 -38.70
C ARG A 1095 -33.50 13.85 -38.95
N THR A 1096 -34.23 13.42 -37.93
CA THR A 1096 -35.04 12.18 -37.95
C THR A 1096 -36.53 12.43 -38.14
N GLY A 1097 -37.03 13.64 -37.83
CA GLY A 1097 -38.46 13.98 -37.90
C GLY A 1097 -39.28 13.37 -36.76
N ALA A 1098 -38.66 13.13 -35.60
CA ALA A 1098 -39.21 12.36 -34.48
C ALA A 1098 -39.78 13.23 -33.32
N VAL A 1099 -40.26 14.44 -33.62
CA VAL A 1099 -40.85 15.36 -32.62
C VAL A 1099 -42.26 14.90 -32.21
N ASP A 1100 -42.48 14.71 -30.91
CA ASP A 1100 -43.79 14.35 -30.32
C ASP A 1100 -44.46 15.57 -29.68
N VAL A 1101 -45.56 16.05 -30.29
CA VAL A 1101 -46.32 17.22 -29.84
C VAL A 1101 -47.33 16.84 -28.74
N ALA A 1102 -47.82 15.60 -28.72
CA ALA A 1102 -48.89 15.14 -27.83
C ALA A 1102 -48.45 15.06 -26.35
N ARG A 1103 -47.15 14.84 -26.11
CA ARG A 1103 -46.58 14.74 -24.76
C ARG A 1103 -46.55 16.07 -23.99
N LEU A 1104 -46.66 17.21 -24.68
CA LEU A 1104 -46.65 18.55 -24.08
C LEU A 1104 -48.04 19.06 -23.72
N GLU A 1105 -49.07 18.69 -24.49
CA GLU A 1105 -50.47 19.00 -24.14
C GLU A 1105 -50.88 18.29 -22.84
N MET A 1106 -50.44 17.05 -22.62
CA MET A 1106 -50.66 16.32 -21.35
C MET A 1106 -49.99 16.97 -20.12
N GLY A 1107 -48.98 17.83 -20.32
CA GLY A 1107 -48.34 18.58 -19.23
C GLY A 1107 -49.13 19.81 -18.78
N MET A 1108 -50.12 20.24 -19.57
CA MET A 1108 -51.03 21.35 -19.24
C MET A 1108 -52.31 20.89 -18.52
N GLU A 1109 -52.60 19.59 -18.51
CA GLU A 1109 -53.83 19.02 -17.92
C GLU A 1109 -53.67 18.55 -16.47
N ALA A 1110 -52.50 18.65 -15.83
CA ALA A 1110 -52.40 18.36 -14.41
C ALA A 1110 -53.02 19.51 -13.59
N PRO A 1111 -54.16 19.30 -12.88
CA PRO A 1111 -54.66 20.28 -11.94
C PRO A 1111 -53.69 20.39 -10.77
N ALA A 1112 -53.72 21.54 -10.10
CA ALA A 1112 -53.12 21.69 -8.80
C ALA A 1112 -53.76 20.71 -7.81
N GLU A 1113 -53.00 19.70 -7.39
CA GLU A 1113 -53.11 19.04 -6.07
C GLU A 1113 -51.73 19.01 -5.41
#